data_AF-A0A815VXJ1-F1
#
_entry.id   AF-A0A815VXJ1-F1
#
_cell.length_a   1.000
_cell.length_b   1.000
_cell.length_c   1.000
_cell.angle_alpha   90.00
_cell.angle_beta   90.00
_cell.angle_gamma   90.00
#
_symmetry.space_group_name_H-M   'P 1'
#
loop_
_entity.id
_entity.type
_entity.pdbx_description
1 polymer ?
#
loop_
_entity_poly.entity_id
_entity_poly.type
_entity_poly.pdbx_seq_one_letter_code
_entity_poly.pdbx_strand_id
1 'polypeptide(L)'
;KKAKVFNNLKASTYKSCVELVETLLNPKNYYLEQLKQLLQQCLGRLKISEVQPPEYRAKMYLIQAMIFKLENNSVQSLRSTHDALLSHPYDALMDSLILFLNHSYFHLTARQSLINDIKSDSFNLADVTPPTQIKNLNFLKRTERLIMLKKYERAILKRLTDNNPVQAAYSYIDLIMAISGSSTHFATSLTISCLYFYKAMMSSACTSAEMYAYRSIIFDLAIEIFLFTRHYLPLYVQLHIYKLLYGGELVIKDFHEVVLDELLKNILQLSKVNPMTHAPPTSMIHDMVYMGYAGNELLSKYLKLMAPKNSMYRYYFFEGVWKDWIDNTRFEDEREDCMEDLLYERDWMMWKIYYVGHYCQEQMMVVGVTLDNDTGEIEFMFRQAKKNEHNLFDATDVMDTLRNGIFFAHFTLDPPNTDYHSHPFNEMRYLPKRLSQTPNYLLTLLHADYLLKMISTGVEINAFEPFEMRPSAENLMQRLPAYIREELQAIATKKSGIITDSIHRFWIQPQSSIDYEQTFYKGIFGRTYENIVQFYLSDNLKMCVKQHRMKYDEKGNLIDDKDDKEDDQSAEAQFARTFTKYYDEIGEYFPELLRLKELLKLSFISRTIQARYESQCEFASRIENDTALDTYLKEIKEKIGHYPTGSNEVDEKILNAISRNLCKQFFCKKNNLKQSLIDWLKYDREQALSKHVKQSLIQKKAKLKFTVEKFKLFYDDSHDNDYTMSNDSSKCSWVPAAFSSDLNRKVYGGVTLTAPTAVMSGIKAQHEKKSKQITKVNVSEVSQDVEKYTSKQERGNNKSKKGKSLCFY
;
A
#
# COMPACT_ATOMS: atom_id res chain seq x y z
N LYS A 1 53.84 34.51 37.68
CA LYS A 1 53.77 35.68 36.75
C LYS A 1 53.94 35.28 35.27
N LYS A 2 55.00 34.54 34.85
CA LYS A 2 55.13 34.04 33.46
C LYS A 2 53.94 33.18 32.99
N ALA A 3 53.44 32.23 33.80
CA ALA A 3 52.22 31.46 33.46
C ALA A 3 50.94 32.30 33.34
N LYS A 4 50.85 33.45 34.03
CA LYS A 4 49.68 34.34 34.01
C LYS A 4 49.70 35.27 32.78
N VAL A 5 50.89 35.72 32.38
CA VAL A 5 51.11 36.43 31.10
C VAL A 5 50.97 35.48 29.91
N PHE A 6 51.43 34.23 30.04
CA PHE A 6 51.26 33.17 29.04
C PHE A 6 49.78 32.77 28.86
N ASN A 7 48.99 32.73 29.93
CA ASN A 7 47.55 32.46 29.87
C ASN A 7 46.74 33.64 29.28
N ASN A 8 47.16 34.88 29.53
CA ASN A 8 46.46 36.08 29.04
C ASN A 8 46.74 36.39 27.55
N LEU A 9 47.98 36.21 27.07
CA LEU A 9 48.30 36.31 25.63
C LEU A 9 47.63 35.18 24.81
N LYS A 10 47.43 34.01 25.44
CA LYS A 10 46.73 32.88 24.85
C LYS A 10 45.24 33.15 24.69
N ALA A 11 44.56 33.69 25.70
CA ALA A 11 43.10 33.89 25.63
C ALA A 11 42.66 34.84 24.49
N SER A 12 43.38 35.93 24.23
CA SER A 12 43.05 36.84 23.12
C SER A 12 43.38 36.24 21.75
N THR A 13 44.55 35.62 21.61
CA THR A 13 44.96 34.95 20.36
C THR A 13 44.05 33.76 20.05
N TYR A 14 43.64 33.00 21.07
CA TYR A 14 42.73 31.87 20.93
C TYR A 14 41.30 32.31 20.63
N LYS A 15 40.78 33.39 21.23
CA LYS A 15 39.46 33.93 20.88
C LYS A 15 39.43 34.36 19.41
N SER A 16 40.48 35.03 18.94
CA SER A 16 40.63 35.37 17.51
C SER A 16 40.73 34.13 16.62
N CYS A 17 41.37 33.03 17.07
CA CYS A 17 41.40 31.77 16.33
C CYS A 17 40.02 31.10 16.25
N VAL A 18 39.18 31.20 17.28
CA VAL A 18 37.82 30.65 17.29
C VAL A 18 36.92 31.39 16.30
N GLU A 19 36.90 32.73 16.38
CA GLU A 19 36.14 33.58 15.45
C GLU A 19 36.64 33.39 14.00
N LEU A 20 37.96 33.21 13.81
CA LEU A 20 38.56 32.91 12.51
C LEU A 20 38.17 31.51 12.01
N VAL A 21 38.09 30.48 12.86
CA VAL A 21 37.64 29.12 12.47
C VAL A 21 36.18 29.13 12.03
N GLU A 22 35.31 29.83 12.74
CA GLU A 22 33.91 30.01 12.35
C GLU A 22 33.78 30.79 11.02
N THR A 23 34.68 31.74 10.78
CA THR A 23 34.75 32.50 9.51
C THR A 23 35.34 31.67 8.36
N LEU A 24 36.36 30.84 8.63
CA LEU A 24 37.07 30.00 7.66
C LEU A 24 36.32 28.72 7.29
N LEU A 25 35.36 28.33 8.12
CA LEU A 25 34.37 27.29 7.82
C LEU A 25 33.48 27.65 6.61
N ASN A 26 33.50 28.90 6.15
CA ASN A 26 32.84 29.35 4.93
C ASN A 26 33.76 29.15 3.70
N PRO A 27 33.42 28.25 2.75
CA PRO A 27 34.34 27.77 1.73
C PRO A 27 34.57 28.81 0.62
N LYS A 28 35.66 29.58 0.73
CA LYS A 28 36.33 30.18 -0.44
C LYS A 28 37.81 29.75 -0.45
N ASN A 29 38.25 29.23 -1.59
CA ASN A 29 39.42 28.38 -1.84
C ASN A 29 40.85 28.94 -1.54
N TYR A 30 41.08 29.76 -0.50
CA TYR A 30 42.37 30.44 -0.32
C TYR A 30 43.04 30.34 1.06
N TYR A 31 42.88 29.22 1.79
CA TYR A 31 43.34 29.16 3.20
C TYR A 31 44.15 27.94 3.65
N LEU A 32 44.54 26.98 2.79
CA LEU A 32 45.24 25.76 3.27
C LEU A 32 46.52 26.08 4.06
N GLU A 33 47.42 26.87 3.48
CA GLU A 33 48.68 27.23 4.14
C GLU A 33 48.46 28.15 5.35
N GLN A 34 47.43 29.00 5.31
CA GLN A 34 47.05 29.84 6.45
C GLN A 34 46.50 29.00 7.61
N LEU A 35 45.71 27.96 7.33
CA LEU A 35 45.20 27.03 8.32
C LEU A 35 46.32 26.18 8.93
N LYS A 36 47.28 25.71 8.12
CA LYS A 36 48.47 24.99 8.62
C LYS A 36 49.31 25.88 9.53
N GLN A 37 49.59 27.11 9.10
CA GLN A 37 50.32 28.09 9.90
C GLN A 37 49.57 28.43 11.18
N LEU A 38 48.25 28.61 11.12
CA LEU A 38 47.41 28.86 12.29
C LEU A 38 47.44 27.69 13.27
N LEU A 39 47.27 26.46 12.79
CA LEU A 39 47.34 25.25 13.62
C LEU A 39 48.73 25.13 14.28
N GLN A 40 49.79 25.37 13.51
CA GLN A 40 51.17 25.36 14.01
C GLN A 40 51.41 26.47 15.06
N GLN A 41 50.90 27.69 14.83
CA GLN A 41 50.97 28.80 15.77
C GLN A 41 50.20 28.50 17.06
N CYS A 42 49.02 27.87 16.96
CA CYS A 42 48.20 27.48 18.10
C CYS A 42 48.86 26.40 18.97
N LEU A 43 49.50 25.42 18.33
CA LEU A 43 50.13 24.27 18.97
C LEU A 43 51.53 24.56 19.51
N GLY A 44 52.32 25.39 18.80
CA GLY A 44 53.74 25.57 19.09
C GLY A 44 54.49 24.23 18.98
N ARG A 45 54.94 23.69 20.12
CA ARG A 45 55.59 22.37 20.22
C ARG A 45 54.69 21.26 20.76
N LEU A 46 53.44 21.59 21.13
CA LEU A 46 52.51 20.64 21.74
C LEU A 46 51.86 19.78 20.66
N LYS A 47 51.53 18.53 21.02
CA LYS A 47 50.61 17.72 20.22
C LYS A 47 49.16 18.17 20.49
N ILE A 48 48.24 18.01 19.53
CA ILE A 48 46.82 18.36 19.73
C ILE A 48 46.25 17.63 20.96
N SER A 49 46.62 16.36 21.17
CA SER A 49 46.22 15.54 22.32
C SER A 49 46.65 16.08 23.70
N GLU A 50 47.62 17.00 23.73
CA GLU A 50 48.17 17.65 24.93
C GLU A 50 47.51 19.02 25.20
N VAL A 51 46.77 19.59 24.25
CA VAL A 51 46.12 20.91 24.37
C VAL A 51 45.05 20.89 25.47
N GLN A 52 45.04 21.92 26.31
CA GLN A 52 44.04 22.14 27.38
C GLN A 52 43.53 23.59 27.33
N PRO A 53 42.24 23.84 27.63
CA PRO A 53 41.19 22.88 27.97
C PRO A 53 40.65 22.05 26.77
N PRO A 54 39.85 20.98 27.02
CA PRO A 54 39.36 20.05 26.00
C PRO A 54 38.59 20.73 24.85
N GLU A 55 37.94 21.86 25.14
CA GLU A 55 37.25 22.64 24.12
C GLU A 55 38.17 23.09 22.98
N TYR A 56 39.32 23.66 23.32
CA TYR A 56 40.28 24.11 22.32
C TYR A 56 40.90 22.92 21.60
N ARG A 57 41.10 21.80 22.29
CA ARG A 57 41.57 20.57 21.64
C ARG A 57 40.60 20.15 20.53
N ALA A 58 39.30 20.14 20.81
CA ALA A 58 38.30 19.78 19.80
C ALA A 58 38.32 20.75 18.60
N LYS A 59 38.43 22.06 18.86
CA LYS A 59 38.57 23.07 17.80
C LYS A 59 39.85 22.87 16.98
N MET A 60 40.98 22.52 17.60
CA MET A 60 42.22 22.19 16.88
C MET A 60 42.06 20.93 16.00
N TYR A 61 41.34 19.92 16.49
CA TYR A 61 41.00 18.74 15.69
C TYR A 61 40.07 19.07 14.52
N LEU A 62 39.12 20.01 14.67
CA LEU A 62 38.31 20.49 13.55
C LEU A 62 39.14 21.26 12.51
N ILE A 63 40.08 22.10 12.95
CA ILE A 63 41.03 22.76 12.03
C ILE A 63 41.84 21.70 11.28
N GLN A 64 42.36 20.70 11.99
CA GLN A 64 43.10 19.59 11.38
C GLN A 64 42.22 18.81 10.39
N ALA A 65 40.95 18.58 10.71
CA ALA A 65 40.00 17.96 9.80
C ALA A 65 39.82 18.79 8.52
N MET A 66 39.73 20.12 8.62
CA MET A 66 39.66 21.02 7.47
C MET A 66 40.92 21.01 6.63
N ILE A 67 42.10 21.01 7.25
CA ILE A 67 43.38 20.90 6.53
C ILE A 67 43.39 19.61 5.72
N PHE A 68 43.12 18.47 6.35
CA PHE A 68 43.08 17.18 5.66
C PHE A 68 42.02 17.13 4.56
N LYS A 69 40.86 17.77 4.76
CA LYS A 69 39.83 17.88 3.72
C LYS A 69 40.32 18.66 2.51
N LEU A 70 40.96 19.80 2.73
CA LEU A 70 41.54 20.64 1.66
C LEU A 70 42.70 19.94 0.93
N GLU A 71 43.40 19.03 1.61
CA GLU A 71 44.41 18.14 1.02
C GLU A 71 43.81 16.91 0.32
N ASN A 72 42.47 16.81 0.23
CA ASN A 72 41.73 15.64 -0.28
C ASN A 72 41.98 14.34 0.51
N ASN A 73 42.50 14.43 1.74
CA ASN A 73 42.68 13.31 2.65
C ASN A 73 41.42 13.09 3.52
N SER A 74 40.36 12.58 2.88
CA SER A 74 39.04 12.44 3.50
C SER A 74 39.03 11.51 4.73
N VAL A 75 39.91 10.49 4.77
CA VAL A 75 40.02 9.56 5.90
C VAL A 75 40.58 10.25 7.13
N GLN A 76 41.75 10.90 7.01
CA GLN A 76 42.36 11.61 8.15
C GLN A 76 41.51 12.79 8.60
N SER A 77 40.79 13.39 7.65
CA SER A 77 39.81 14.43 7.91
C SER A 77 38.66 13.94 8.79
N LEU A 78 38.04 12.80 8.46
CA LEU A 78 37.01 12.17 9.29
C LEU A 78 37.52 11.70 10.65
N ARG A 79 38.74 11.14 10.71
CA ARG A 79 39.38 10.76 11.97
C ARG A 79 39.57 11.97 12.88
N SER A 80 40.07 13.08 12.34
CA SER A 80 40.22 14.33 13.10
C SER A 80 38.87 14.89 13.54
N THR A 81 37.83 14.76 12.71
CA THR A 81 36.44 15.13 13.06
C THR A 81 35.93 14.29 14.24
N HIS A 82 36.20 12.99 14.22
CA HIS A 82 35.88 12.07 15.30
C HIS A 82 36.66 12.40 16.59
N ASP A 83 37.95 12.68 16.48
CA ASP A 83 38.78 13.10 17.62
C ASP A 83 38.32 14.43 18.23
N ALA A 84 37.73 15.32 17.42
CA ALA A 84 37.06 16.52 17.90
C ALA A 84 35.81 16.21 18.74
N LEU A 85 34.94 15.32 18.23
CA LEU A 85 33.76 14.82 18.96
C LEU A 85 34.14 14.10 20.26
N LEU A 86 35.27 13.38 20.25
CA LEU A 86 35.89 12.77 21.41
C LEU A 86 36.74 13.75 22.25
N SER A 87 36.75 15.05 21.96
CA SER A 87 37.49 16.02 22.77
C SER A 87 36.58 17.04 23.46
N HIS A 88 35.34 17.23 23.01
CA HIS A 88 34.38 18.16 23.59
C HIS A 88 32.93 17.66 23.39
N PRO A 89 31.99 17.92 24.32
CA PRO A 89 30.55 17.82 24.11
C PRO A 89 30.10 18.26 22.72
N TYR A 90 29.28 17.43 22.09
CA TYR A 90 28.83 17.59 20.72
C TYR A 90 27.98 18.86 20.52
N ASP A 91 27.12 19.23 21.48
CA ASP A 91 26.19 20.39 21.37
C ASP A 91 26.86 21.68 20.89
N ALA A 92 28.07 21.97 21.39
CA ALA A 92 28.82 23.18 21.03
C ALA A 92 29.54 23.09 19.67
N LEU A 93 29.65 21.89 19.10
CA LEU A 93 30.35 21.62 17.84
C LEU A 93 29.42 21.26 16.68
N MET A 94 28.14 20.98 16.95
CA MET A 94 27.20 20.44 15.95
C MET A 94 27.12 21.29 14.70
N ASP A 95 26.95 22.60 14.83
CA ASP A 95 26.76 23.47 13.68
C ASP A 95 28.03 23.53 12.82
N SER A 96 29.21 23.54 13.46
CA SER A 96 30.51 23.49 12.79
C SER A 96 30.73 22.14 12.08
N LEU A 97 30.35 21.03 12.71
CA LEU A 97 30.44 19.68 12.15
C LEU A 97 29.49 19.50 10.97
N ILE A 98 28.26 19.97 11.08
CA ILE A 98 27.26 19.91 10.03
C ILE A 98 27.72 20.72 8.82
N LEU A 99 28.14 21.96 9.02
CA LEU A 99 28.64 22.80 7.93
C LEU A 99 29.85 22.15 7.25
N PHE A 100 30.71 21.52 8.04
CA PHE A 100 31.86 20.78 7.54
C PHE A 100 31.46 19.55 6.70
N LEU A 101 30.47 18.77 7.15
CA LEU A 101 29.99 17.56 6.49
C LEU A 101 29.08 17.83 5.29
N ASN A 102 28.38 18.98 5.25
CA ASN A 102 27.47 19.37 4.17
C ASN A 102 28.18 19.81 2.87
N HIS A 103 29.50 19.71 2.80
CA HIS A 103 30.25 20.00 1.59
C HIS A 103 30.09 18.85 0.59
N SER A 104 29.55 19.15 -0.59
CA SER A 104 28.82 18.27 -1.54
C SER A 104 29.53 17.01 -2.06
N TYR A 105 30.76 16.69 -1.64
CA TYR A 105 31.50 15.52 -2.10
C TYR A 105 32.26 14.78 -0.98
N PHE A 106 32.26 15.30 0.25
CA PHE A 106 33.10 14.75 1.31
C PHE A 106 32.73 13.31 1.70
N HIS A 107 31.43 13.04 1.87
CA HIS A 107 30.92 11.70 2.17
C HIS A 107 31.13 10.71 1.02
N LEU A 108 31.08 11.17 -0.24
CA LEU A 108 31.34 10.33 -1.42
C LEU A 108 32.80 9.90 -1.49
N THR A 109 33.73 10.83 -1.28
CA THR A 109 35.17 10.52 -1.25
C THR A 109 35.54 9.64 -0.05
N ALA A 110 34.94 9.89 1.11
CA ALA A 110 35.08 9.03 2.28
C ALA A 110 34.57 7.61 2.01
N ARG A 111 33.38 7.47 1.40
CA ARG A 111 32.82 6.18 1.00
C ARG A 111 33.72 5.46 -0.01
N GLN A 112 34.25 6.17 -1.00
CA GLN A 112 35.17 5.58 -1.97
C GLN A 112 36.47 5.09 -1.31
N SER A 113 36.99 5.85 -0.35
CA SER A 113 38.14 5.40 0.44
C SER A 113 37.81 4.17 1.28
N LEU A 114 36.62 4.11 1.89
CA LEU A 114 36.19 2.93 2.64
C LEU A 114 36.10 1.70 1.73
N ILE A 115 35.56 1.86 0.52
CA ILE A 115 35.52 0.80 -0.49
C ILE A 115 36.94 0.33 -0.83
N ASN A 116 37.88 1.25 -0.98
CA ASN A 116 39.26 0.91 -1.29
C ASN A 116 39.93 0.18 -0.12
N ASP A 117 39.75 0.64 1.12
CA ASP A 117 40.33 0.04 2.33
C ASP A 117 39.82 -1.38 2.57
N ILE A 118 38.52 -1.59 2.32
CA ILE A 118 37.86 -2.91 2.36
C ILE A 118 38.42 -3.82 1.27
N LYS A 119 38.64 -3.30 0.05
CA LYS A 119 39.17 -4.09 -1.07
C LYS A 119 40.64 -4.42 -0.94
N SER A 120 41.40 -3.65 -0.17
CA SER A 120 42.84 -3.83 0.00
C SER A 120 43.22 -4.71 1.20
N ASP A 121 42.26 -5.41 1.83
CA ASP A 121 42.43 -6.23 3.06
C ASP A 121 43.19 -5.48 4.18
N SER A 122 43.15 -4.15 4.16
CA SER A 122 43.99 -3.29 5.00
C SER A 122 43.40 -3.03 6.38
N PHE A 123 42.19 -3.52 6.63
CA PHE A 123 41.48 -3.33 7.88
C PHE A 123 41.88 -4.42 8.89
N ASN A 124 42.99 -4.21 9.59
CA ASN A 124 43.48 -5.17 10.59
C ASN A 124 42.87 -4.91 11.97
N LEU A 125 42.11 -5.89 12.47
CA LEU A 125 41.52 -5.85 13.82
C LEU A 125 42.58 -5.82 14.93
N ALA A 126 43.79 -6.30 14.67
CA ALA A 126 44.90 -6.31 15.62
C ALA A 126 45.36 -4.89 16.01
N ASP A 127 45.09 -3.89 15.16
CA ASP A 127 45.47 -2.50 15.39
C ASP A 127 44.43 -1.72 16.22
N VAL A 128 43.30 -2.36 16.57
CA VAL A 128 42.27 -1.76 17.42
C VAL A 128 42.74 -1.77 18.88
N THR A 129 43.58 -0.81 19.24
CA THR A 129 43.96 -0.59 20.64
C THR A 129 42.85 0.15 21.38
N PRO A 130 42.37 -0.35 22.54
CA PRO A 130 41.46 0.39 23.39
C PRO A 130 42.05 1.77 23.69
N PRO A 131 41.29 2.87 23.58
CA PRO A 131 41.81 4.20 23.87
C PRO A 131 42.41 4.25 25.28
N THR A 132 43.69 4.65 25.37
CA THR A 132 44.49 4.55 26.61
C THR A 132 44.07 5.53 27.70
N GLN A 133 43.31 6.57 27.36
CA GLN A 133 42.75 7.51 28.34
C GLN A 133 41.35 7.98 27.93
N ILE A 134 40.38 7.67 28.78
CA ILE A 134 38.99 8.07 28.63
C ILE A 134 38.84 9.52 29.13
N LYS A 135 38.72 10.50 28.24
CA LYS A 135 38.81 11.93 28.60
C LYS A 135 37.46 12.67 28.70
N ASN A 136 36.34 12.12 28.23
CA ASN A 136 35.04 12.84 28.20
C ASN A 136 34.03 12.43 29.27
N LEU A 137 34.47 11.65 30.26
CA LEU A 137 33.62 11.03 31.26
C LEU A 137 32.83 12.00 32.14
N ASN A 138 33.23 13.27 32.24
CA ASN A 138 32.57 14.21 33.15
C ASN A 138 31.17 14.63 32.68
N PHE A 139 30.86 14.50 31.39
CA PHE A 139 29.56 14.90 30.83
C PHE A 139 28.53 13.77 30.90
N LEU A 140 28.97 12.52 30.81
CA LEU A 140 28.15 11.32 30.98
C LEU A 140 27.87 10.96 32.45
N LYS A 141 28.48 11.67 33.40
CA LYS A 141 28.32 11.47 34.86
C LYS A 141 26.89 11.64 35.39
N ARG A 142 25.93 12.06 34.56
CA ARG A 142 24.56 12.35 35.01
C ARG A 142 23.60 11.17 34.87
N THR A 143 23.96 10.11 34.15
CA THR A 143 23.13 8.90 34.07
C THR A 143 23.73 7.80 34.95
N GLU A 144 22.99 7.39 35.97
CA GLU A 144 23.39 6.32 36.92
C GLU A 144 23.85 5.05 36.20
N ARG A 145 23.22 4.78 35.06
CA ARG A 145 23.49 3.66 34.19
C ARG A 145 24.91 3.66 33.60
N LEU A 146 25.41 4.79 33.08
CA LEU A 146 26.76 4.87 32.53
C LEU A 146 27.83 4.77 33.62
N ILE A 147 27.54 5.28 34.82
CA ILE A 147 28.41 5.13 35.99
C ILE A 147 28.55 3.65 36.35
N MET A 148 27.43 2.92 36.36
CA MET A 148 27.40 1.48 36.64
C MET A 148 28.20 0.70 35.60
N LEU A 149 27.96 0.92 34.31
CA LEU A 149 28.72 0.29 33.22
C LEU A 149 30.22 0.46 33.35
N LYS A 150 30.64 1.69 33.67
CA LYS A 150 32.05 2.01 33.85
C LYS A 150 32.66 1.27 35.03
N LYS A 151 31.91 1.08 36.13
CA LYS A 151 32.39 0.30 37.28
C LYS A 151 32.60 -1.16 36.87
N TYR A 152 31.66 -1.74 36.12
CA TYR A 152 31.77 -3.10 35.60
C TYR A 152 32.93 -3.24 34.61
N GLU A 153 33.01 -2.38 33.60
CA GLU A 153 34.08 -2.42 32.59
C GLU A 153 35.47 -2.24 33.24
N ARG A 154 35.61 -1.37 34.25
CA ARG A 154 36.85 -1.28 35.04
C ARG A 154 37.14 -2.54 35.83
N ALA A 155 36.11 -3.21 36.37
CA ALA A 155 36.30 -4.48 37.07
C ALA A 155 36.78 -5.57 36.10
N ILE A 156 36.21 -5.64 34.89
CA ILE A 156 36.64 -6.55 33.83
C ILE A 156 38.09 -6.24 33.40
N LEU A 157 38.39 -4.97 33.11
CA LEU A 157 39.75 -4.52 32.73
C LEU A 157 40.80 -4.73 33.82
N LYS A 158 40.41 -4.65 35.10
CA LYS A 158 41.30 -5.00 36.21
C LYS A 158 41.58 -6.50 36.34
N ARG A 159 40.61 -7.35 35.98
CA ARG A 159 40.80 -8.82 35.93
C ARG A 159 41.62 -9.26 34.72
N LEU A 160 41.64 -8.45 33.66
CA LEU A 160 42.42 -8.68 32.45
C LEU A 160 43.94 -8.61 32.66
N THR A 161 44.43 -8.11 33.80
CA THR A 161 45.87 -8.13 34.13
C THR A 161 46.43 -9.54 34.25
N ASP A 162 45.56 -10.55 34.39
CA ASP A 162 45.93 -11.96 34.58
C ASP A 162 46.08 -12.72 33.24
N ASN A 163 46.14 -12.01 32.09
CA ASN A 163 46.30 -12.57 30.74
C ASN A 163 45.25 -13.63 30.33
N ASN A 164 44.04 -13.60 30.90
CA ASN A 164 42.96 -14.53 30.56
C ASN A 164 41.89 -13.87 29.67
N PRO A 165 42.05 -13.89 28.32
CA PRO A 165 41.09 -13.30 27.40
C PRO A 165 39.72 -13.98 27.43
N VAL A 166 39.66 -15.29 27.69
CA VAL A 166 38.40 -16.06 27.75
C VAL A 166 37.53 -15.60 28.90
N GLN A 167 38.12 -15.41 30.08
CA GLN A 167 37.39 -14.91 31.24
C GLN A 167 36.84 -13.49 31.01
N ALA A 168 37.56 -12.65 30.28
CA ALA A 168 37.05 -11.34 29.90
C ALA A 168 35.88 -11.44 28.92
N ALA A 169 35.96 -12.33 27.92
CA ALA A 169 34.88 -12.59 26.99
C ALA A 169 33.58 -12.98 27.72
N TYR A 170 33.66 -13.92 28.67
CA TYR A 170 32.53 -14.30 29.50
C TYR A 170 32.06 -13.17 30.42
N SER A 171 32.97 -12.37 30.98
CA SER A 171 32.57 -11.24 31.83
C SER A 171 31.78 -10.18 31.05
N TYR A 172 32.04 -10.01 29.75
CA TYR A 172 31.23 -9.14 28.89
C TYR A 172 29.87 -9.76 28.54
N ILE A 173 29.77 -11.09 28.45
CA ILE A 173 28.48 -11.79 28.32
C ILE A 173 27.66 -11.62 29.61
N ASP A 174 28.27 -11.83 30.78
CA ASP A 174 27.61 -11.64 32.08
C ASP A 174 27.14 -10.20 32.27
N LEU A 175 27.93 -9.24 31.77
CA LEU A 175 27.59 -7.82 31.83
C LEU A 175 26.27 -7.54 31.10
N ILE A 176 25.96 -8.25 30.02
CA ILE A 176 24.68 -8.11 29.31
C ILE A 176 23.51 -8.47 30.22
N MET A 177 23.64 -9.56 30.97
CA MET A 177 22.61 -10.01 31.91
C MET A 177 22.40 -9.02 33.06
N ALA A 178 23.44 -8.27 33.43
CA ALA A 178 23.39 -7.27 34.49
C ALA A 178 22.81 -5.90 34.04
N ILE A 179 22.73 -5.61 32.74
CA ILE A 179 22.30 -4.32 32.22
C ILE A 179 21.00 -4.46 31.44
N SER A 180 19.87 -4.01 32.02
CA SER A 180 18.59 -3.93 31.29
C SER A 180 18.48 -2.67 30.42
N GLY A 181 17.94 -2.79 29.20
CA GLY A 181 17.27 -1.67 28.49
C GLY A 181 18.09 -0.83 27.49
N SER A 182 19.14 -1.34 26.85
CA SER A 182 19.81 -0.62 25.75
C SER A 182 20.40 -1.63 24.79
N SER A 183 19.83 -1.63 23.60
CA SER A 183 20.29 -2.44 22.48
C SER A 183 21.77 -2.16 22.16
N THR A 184 22.22 -0.91 22.28
CA THR A 184 23.62 -0.54 22.04
C THR A 184 24.57 -1.23 23.01
N HIS A 185 24.22 -1.33 24.30
CA HIS A 185 25.05 -2.06 25.27
C HIS A 185 25.11 -3.56 24.94
N PHE A 186 23.97 -4.16 24.65
CA PHE A 186 23.87 -5.58 24.32
C PHE A 186 24.81 -5.94 23.16
N ALA A 187 24.64 -5.26 22.03
CA ALA A 187 25.39 -5.56 20.82
C ALA A 187 26.90 -5.24 20.99
N THR A 188 27.23 -4.18 21.71
CA THR A 188 28.63 -3.81 21.97
C THR A 188 29.33 -4.83 22.87
N SER A 189 28.67 -5.27 23.95
CA SER A 189 29.23 -6.27 24.86
C SER A 189 29.46 -7.62 24.16
N LEU A 190 28.53 -8.07 23.31
CA LEU A 190 28.74 -9.27 22.50
C LEU A 190 29.89 -9.08 21.50
N THR A 191 29.97 -7.93 20.84
CA THR A 191 31.06 -7.64 19.89
C THR A 191 32.42 -7.66 20.60
N ILE A 192 32.52 -7.05 21.78
CA ILE A 192 33.75 -7.07 22.59
C ILE A 192 34.05 -8.50 23.08
N SER A 193 33.04 -9.29 23.43
CA SER A 193 33.21 -10.70 23.75
C SER A 193 33.83 -11.48 22.58
N CYS A 194 33.33 -11.29 21.36
CA CYS A 194 33.94 -11.86 20.14
C CYS A 194 35.41 -11.45 19.99
N LEU A 195 35.75 -10.17 20.23
CA LEU A 195 37.15 -9.70 20.17
C LEU A 195 38.05 -10.40 21.19
N TYR A 196 37.55 -10.68 22.39
CA TYR A 196 38.33 -11.39 23.42
C TYR A 196 38.44 -12.89 23.14
N PHE A 197 37.40 -13.55 22.64
CA PHE A 197 37.53 -14.92 22.15
C PHE A 197 38.52 -15.01 20.99
N TYR A 198 38.52 -14.03 20.08
CA TYR A 198 39.50 -13.96 19.01
C TYR A 198 40.93 -13.80 19.55
N LYS A 199 41.15 -12.93 20.55
CA LYS A 199 42.46 -12.81 21.22
C LYS A 199 42.89 -14.11 21.90
N ALA A 200 41.95 -14.86 22.50
CA ALA A 200 42.23 -16.17 23.08
C ALA A 200 42.67 -17.17 22.00
N MET A 201 41.96 -17.18 20.87
CA MET A 201 42.25 -18.02 19.71
C MET A 201 43.62 -17.75 19.09
N MET A 202 44.04 -16.47 19.05
CA MET A 202 45.34 -16.04 18.53
C MET A 202 46.50 -16.23 19.53
N SER A 203 46.22 -16.65 20.76
CA SER A 203 47.25 -16.96 21.75
C SER A 203 48.05 -18.19 21.33
N SER A 204 49.37 -18.15 21.51
CA SER A 204 50.25 -19.29 21.22
C SER A 204 49.96 -20.53 22.08
N ALA A 205 49.18 -20.38 23.15
CA ALA A 205 48.76 -21.47 24.05
C ALA A 205 47.43 -22.14 23.65
N CYS A 206 46.75 -21.66 22.61
CA CYS A 206 45.44 -22.20 22.20
C CYS A 206 45.57 -23.56 21.51
N THR A 207 44.93 -24.59 22.06
CA THR A 207 44.83 -25.91 21.41
C THR A 207 43.89 -25.87 20.21
N SER A 208 43.96 -26.86 19.32
CA SER A 208 43.06 -26.96 18.16
C SER A 208 41.58 -27.11 18.55
N ALA A 209 41.31 -27.80 19.67
CA ALA A 209 39.94 -27.98 20.18
C ALA A 209 39.37 -26.66 20.72
N GLU A 210 40.17 -25.91 21.47
CA GLU A 210 39.80 -24.57 21.95
C GLU A 210 39.63 -23.60 20.77
N MET A 211 40.51 -23.65 19.77
CA MET A 211 40.41 -22.84 18.56
C MET A 211 39.08 -23.10 17.84
N TYR A 212 38.68 -24.37 17.70
CA TYR A 212 37.38 -24.73 17.14
C TYR A 212 36.22 -24.19 17.98
N ALA A 213 36.28 -24.35 19.32
CA ALA A 213 35.25 -23.87 20.23
C ALA A 213 35.10 -22.34 20.21
N TYR A 214 36.22 -21.59 20.27
CA TYR A 214 36.24 -20.13 20.18
C TYR A 214 35.73 -19.65 18.83
N ARG A 215 36.09 -20.35 17.75
CA ARG A 215 35.58 -20.03 16.42
C ARG A 215 34.07 -20.22 16.32
N SER A 216 33.55 -21.33 16.83
CA SER A 216 32.12 -21.62 16.84
C SER A 216 31.34 -20.56 17.62
N ILE A 217 31.78 -20.22 18.85
CA ILE A 217 31.07 -19.22 19.66
C ILE A 217 31.15 -17.81 19.07
N ILE A 218 32.30 -17.41 18.48
CA ILE A 218 32.40 -16.10 17.79
C ILE A 218 31.41 -16.03 16.65
N PHE A 219 31.25 -17.12 15.90
CA PHE A 219 30.31 -17.18 14.79
C PHE A 219 28.86 -17.05 15.24
N ASP A 220 28.43 -17.83 16.24
CA ASP A 220 27.07 -17.76 16.79
C ASP A 220 26.78 -16.35 17.32
N LEU A 221 27.73 -15.78 18.07
CA LEU A 221 27.61 -14.41 18.56
C LEU A 221 27.57 -13.38 17.43
N ALA A 222 28.35 -13.55 16.35
CA ALA A 222 28.34 -12.65 15.20
C ALA A 222 27.00 -12.67 14.46
N ILE A 223 26.36 -13.84 14.32
CA ILE A 223 25.00 -13.96 13.76
C ILE A 223 23.99 -13.22 14.64
N GLU A 224 24.01 -13.49 15.94
CA GLU A 224 23.09 -12.84 16.89
C GLU A 224 23.28 -11.32 16.90
N ILE A 225 24.54 -10.86 16.90
CA ILE A 225 24.87 -9.43 16.76
C ILE A 225 24.32 -8.89 15.44
N PHE A 226 24.51 -9.58 14.32
CA PHE A 226 24.03 -9.13 13.00
C PHE A 226 22.50 -9.01 12.94
N LEU A 227 21.78 -10.03 13.39
CA LEU A 227 20.31 -10.01 13.45
C LEU A 227 19.83 -8.91 14.39
N PHE A 228 20.41 -8.82 15.59
CA PHE A 228 20.01 -7.84 16.59
C PHE A 228 20.29 -6.40 16.17
N THR A 229 21.47 -6.13 15.60
CA THR A 229 21.88 -4.80 15.13
C THR A 229 20.93 -4.26 14.06
N ARG A 230 20.54 -5.10 13.10
CA ARG A 230 19.63 -4.73 12.00
C ARG A 230 18.27 -4.25 12.52
N HIS A 231 17.76 -4.90 13.56
CA HIS A 231 16.42 -4.61 14.07
C HIS A 231 16.40 -3.49 15.10
N TYR A 232 17.41 -3.40 15.98
CA TYR A 232 17.28 -2.63 17.22
C TYR A 232 18.29 -1.51 17.42
N LEU A 233 19.25 -1.32 16.51
CA LEU A 233 20.28 -0.29 16.65
C LEU A 233 20.09 0.90 15.70
N PRO A 234 20.54 2.09 16.10
CA PRO A 234 20.69 3.22 15.19
C PRO A 234 21.78 2.98 14.13
N LEU A 235 21.65 3.65 12.98
CA LEU A 235 22.49 3.44 11.79
C LEU A 235 23.98 3.61 12.05
N TYR A 236 24.36 4.57 12.90
CA TYR A 236 25.77 4.79 13.25
C TYR A 236 26.37 3.58 13.99
N VAL A 237 25.62 3.04 14.95
CA VAL A 237 26.06 1.89 15.75
C VAL A 237 26.08 0.62 14.89
N GLN A 238 25.10 0.45 14.00
CA GLN A 238 25.09 -0.65 13.02
C GLN A 238 26.36 -0.64 12.16
N LEU A 239 26.68 0.49 11.52
CA LEU A 239 27.85 0.62 10.66
C LEU A 239 29.15 0.32 11.41
N HIS A 240 29.25 0.77 12.67
CA HIS A 240 30.41 0.51 13.51
C HIS A 240 30.57 -0.97 13.85
N ILE A 241 29.49 -1.62 14.26
CA ILE A 241 29.51 -3.05 14.62
C ILE A 241 29.78 -3.90 13.39
N TYR A 242 29.19 -3.61 12.23
CA TYR A 242 29.47 -4.34 11.00
C TYR A 242 30.93 -4.22 10.57
N LYS A 243 31.57 -3.06 10.77
CA LYS A 243 33.01 -2.92 10.54
C LYS A 243 33.86 -3.76 11.48
N LEU A 244 33.49 -3.82 12.76
CA LEU A 244 34.18 -4.67 13.74
C LEU A 244 34.06 -6.14 13.38
N LEU A 245 32.87 -6.59 12.98
CA LEU A 245 32.63 -7.96 12.53
C LEU A 245 33.37 -8.26 11.22
N TYR A 246 33.30 -7.35 10.25
CA TYR A 246 33.99 -7.49 8.96
C TYR A 246 35.51 -7.51 9.11
N GLY A 247 36.07 -6.64 9.96
CA GLY A 247 37.51 -6.65 10.28
C GLY A 247 37.98 -7.93 10.98
N GLY A 248 37.05 -8.69 11.58
CA GLY A 248 37.26 -10.06 12.02
C GLY A 248 37.29 -11.09 10.89
N GLU A 249 37.53 -10.67 9.64
CA GLU A 249 37.45 -11.45 8.41
C GLU A 249 38.11 -12.84 8.53
N LEU A 250 39.23 -12.93 9.26
CA LEU A 250 39.94 -14.18 9.56
C LEU A 250 39.09 -15.26 10.24
N VAL A 251 38.00 -14.90 10.93
CA VAL A 251 37.11 -15.85 11.63
C VAL A 251 35.97 -16.32 10.73
N ILE A 252 35.40 -15.41 9.94
CA ILE A 252 34.16 -15.62 9.18
C ILE A 252 34.42 -16.16 7.76
N LYS A 253 35.59 -15.87 7.15
CA LYS A 253 35.93 -16.25 5.76
C LYS A 253 35.75 -17.74 5.47
N ASP A 254 36.20 -18.64 6.36
CA ASP A 254 36.16 -20.08 6.06
C ASP A 254 34.77 -20.73 6.29
N PHE A 255 33.78 -20.00 6.80
CA PHE A 255 32.48 -20.59 7.14
C PHE A 255 31.36 -20.11 6.23
N HIS A 256 31.24 -18.80 5.95
CA HIS A 256 30.10 -18.30 5.17
C HIS A 256 30.40 -17.01 4.40
N GLU A 257 30.84 -17.14 3.15
CA GLU A 257 30.95 -16.03 2.18
C GLU A 257 29.67 -15.18 2.12
N VAL A 258 28.51 -15.83 2.22
CA VAL A 258 27.20 -15.17 2.20
C VAL A 258 27.02 -14.14 3.33
N VAL A 259 27.50 -14.43 4.54
CA VAL A 259 27.38 -13.52 5.69
C VAL A 259 28.31 -12.32 5.51
N LEU A 260 29.52 -12.56 5.00
CA LEU A 260 30.48 -11.49 4.70
C LEU A 260 29.98 -10.58 3.57
N ASP A 261 29.42 -11.15 2.51
CA ASP A 261 28.83 -10.40 1.41
C ASP A 261 27.68 -9.52 1.89
N GLU A 262 26.81 -10.05 2.76
CA GLU A 262 25.70 -9.28 3.31
C GLU A 262 26.18 -8.20 4.30
N LEU A 263 27.17 -8.48 5.15
CA LEU A 263 27.80 -7.47 6.01
C LEU A 263 28.42 -6.34 5.18
N LEU A 264 29.19 -6.69 4.15
CA LEU A 264 29.83 -5.74 3.25
C LEU A 264 28.78 -4.87 2.53
N LYS A 265 27.74 -5.50 1.98
CA LYS A 265 26.63 -4.80 1.34
C LYS A 265 25.95 -3.83 2.31
N ASN A 266 25.74 -4.21 3.57
CA ASN A 266 25.17 -3.32 4.59
C ASN A 266 26.12 -2.17 4.94
N ILE A 267 27.43 -2.40 5.11
CA ILE A 267 28.44 -1.34 5.30
C ILE A 267 28.39 -0.34 4.13
N LEU A 268 28.32 -0.85 2.89
CA LEU A 268 28.27 -0.02 1.67
C LEU A 268 26.95 0.73 1.51
N GLN A 269 25.84 0.20 2.01
CA GLN A 269 24.54 0.88 2.01
C GLN A 269 24.48 1.96 3.09
N LEU A 270 24.82 1.60 4.34
CA LEU A 270 24.81 2.53 5.47
C LEU A 270 25.79 3.69 5.29
N SER A 271 26.94 3.46 4.65
CA SER A 271 27.91 4.52 4.33
C SER A 271 27.41 5.52 3.28
N LYS A 272 26.29 5.26 2.59
CA LYS A 272 25.65 6.25 1.71
C LYS A 272 24.90 7.32 2.48
N VAL A 273 24.44 6.99 3.69
CA VAL A 273 23.54 7.85 4.49
C VAL A 273 24.20 8.38 5.77
N ASN A 274 25.13 7.63 6.34
CA ASN A 274 25.87 8.07 7.52
C ASN A 274 27.14 8.83 7.11
N PRO A 275 27.30 10.11 7.46
CA PRO A 275 28.48 10.89 7.09
C PRO A 275 29.75 10.48 7.84
N MET A 276 29.64 9.75 8.95
CA MET A 276 30.77 9.34 9.80
C MET A 276 31.28 7.94 9.42
N THR A 277 31.51 7.71 8.13
CA THR A 277 31.82 6.39 7.57
C THR A 277 33.18 5.83 7.98
N HIS A 278 34.07 6.63 8.58
CA HIS A 278 35.43 6.25 8.97
C HIS A 278 35.72 6.42 10.46
N ALA A 279 34.68 6.41 11.30
CA ALA A 279 34.88 6.37 12.74
C ALA A 279 35.82 5.18 13.08
N PRO A 280 36.92 5.43 13.82
CA PRO A 280 37.81 4.35 14.23
C PRO A 280 37.02 3.35 15.07
N PRO A 281 37.25 2.04 14.89
CA PRO A 281 36.69 1.03 15.78
C PRO A 281 37.12 1.35 17.22
N THR A 282 36.15 1.59 18.11
CA THR A 282 36.41 1.83 19.53
C THR A 282 36.04 0.56 20.28
N SER A 283 36.95 0.01 21.09
CA SER A 283 36.70 -1.24 21.81
C SER A 283 36.11 -1.05 23.21
N MET A 284 35.59 0.15 23.53
CA MET A 284 35.06 0.47 24.86
C MET A 284 33.56 0.75 24.78
N ILE A 285 32.80 0.15 25.70
CA ILE A 285 31.32 0.19 25.68
C ILE A 285 30.83 1.63 25.79
N HIS A 286 31.39 2.39 26.73
CA HIS A 286 30.93 3.76 27.00
C HIS A 286 31.26 4.73 25.86
N ASP A 287 32.35 4.53 25.13
CA ASP A 287 32.69 5.33 23.96
C ASP A 287 31.71 5.04 22.82
N MET A 288 31.36 3.77 22.59
CA MET A 288 30.35 3.40 21.60
C MET A 288 28.96 3.96 21.94
N VAL A 289 28.62 4.02 23.23
CA VAL A 289 27.36 4.61 23.68
C VAL A 289 27.36 6.13 23.49
N TYR A 290 28.44 6.81 23.89
CA TYR A 290 28.60 8.24 23.66
C TYR A 290 28.55 8.60 22.18
N MET A 291 29.29 7.85 21.36
CA MET A 291 29.31 8.02 19.92
C MET A 291 27.98 7.63 19.27
N GLY A 292 27.21 6.71 19.86
CA GLY A 292 25.83 6.43 19.48
C GLY A 292 24.94 7.65 19.70
N TYR A 293 25.00 8.28 20.89
CA TYR A 293 24.24 9.50 21.18
C TYR A 293 24.65 10.68 20.26
N ALA A 294 25.95 11.00 20.22
CA ALA A 294 26.46 12.09 19.39
C ALA A 294 26.25 11.82 17.89
N GLY A 295 26.40 10.56 17.47
CA GLY A 295 26.17 10.10 16.11
C GLY A 295 24.71 10.19 15.69
N ASN A 296 23.76 9.87 16.58
CA ASN A 296 22.32 10.00 16.31
C ASN A 296 21.91 11.46 16.20
N GLU A 297 22.37 12.32 17.11
CA GLU A 297 22.11 13.76 17.04
C GLU A 297 22.66 14.34 15.73
N LEU A 298 23.88 13.94 15.36
CA LEU A 298 24.56 14.40 14.15
C LEU A 298 23.85 13.90 12.90
N LEU A 299 23.50 12.63 12.90
CA LEU A 299 22.77 12.02 11.80
C LEU A 299 21.37 12.63 11.67
N SER A 300 20.65 12.87 12.76
CA SER A 300 19.33 13.52 12.74
C SER A 300 19.41 14.91 12.10
N LYS A 301 20.33 15.75 12.56
CA LYS A 301 20.52 17.10 11.99
C LYS A 301 21.01 17.05 10.54
N TYR A 302 21.92 16.13 10.23
CA TYR A 302 22.42 15.91 8.87
C TYR A 302 21.30 15.46 7.92
N LEU A 303 20.49 14.47 8.32
CA LEU A 303 19.35 13.99 7.56
C LEU A 303 18.32 15.11 7.36
N LYS A 304 17.99 15.92 8.38
CA LYS A 304 17.09 17.09 8.24
C LYS A 304 17.57 18.07 7.17
N LEU A 305 18.88 18.31 7.10
CA LEU A 305 19.46 19.24 6.12
C LEU A 305 19.58 18.63 4.71
N MET A 306 19.69 17.31 4.62
CA MET A 306 19.81 16.55 3.37
C MET A 306 18.47 15.98 2.87
N ALA A 307 17.41 16.07 3.68
CA ALA A 307 16.09 15.44 3.51
C ALA A 307 15.39 15.70 2.16
N PRO A 308 15.50 16.85 1.49
CA PRO A 308 14.65 17.11 0.33
C PRO A 308 15.16 16.54 -1.02
N LYS A 309 16.11 15.59 -1.06
CA LYS A 309 16.74 15.18 -2.33
C LYS A 309 16.76 13.69 -2.66
N ASN A 310 16.38 12.79 -1.75
CA ASN A 310 16.40 11.35 -2.02
C ASN A 310 15.50 10.57 -1.04
N SER A 311 14.61 9.74 -1.56
CA SER A 311 13.70 8.84 -0.83
C SER A 311 14.40 7.96 0.22
N MET A 312 15.65 7.53 -0.04
CA MET A 312 16.45 6.76 0.90
C MET A 312 16.74 7.56 2.18
N TYR A 313 17.03 8.86 2.06
CA TYR A 313 17.27 9.72 3.22
C TYR A 313 16.00 9.93 4.04
N ARG A 314 14.85 10.08 3.37
CA ARG A 314 13.54 10.20 4.01
C ARG A 314 13.16 8.91 4.74
N TYR A 315 13.42 7.74 4.14
CA TYR A 315 13.22 6.44 4.78
C TYR A 315 14.04 6.28 6.07
N TYR A 316 15.34 6.60 6.02
CA TYR A 316 16.19 6.48 7.21
C TYR A 316 15.85 7.51 8.29
N PHE A 317 15.31 8.67 7.90
CA PHE A 317 14.79 9.66 8.85
C PHE A 317 13.54 9.13 9.56
N PHE A 318 12.58 8.60 8.81
CA PHE A 318 11.40 7.93 9.37
C PHE A 318 11.76 6.73 10.25
N GLU A 319 12.70 5.87 9.81
CA GLU A 319 13.19 4.76 10.63
C GLU A 319 13.75 5.25 11.97
N GLY A 320 14.35 6.44 11.99
CA GLY A 320 14.85 7.03 13.23
C GLY A 320 13.79 7.54 14.18
N VAL A 321 12.72 8.09 13.64
CA VAL A 321 11.52 8.45 14.39
C VAL A 321 10.82 7.20 14.91
N TRP A 322 10.72 6.14 14.10
CA TRP A 322 10.11 4.87 14.47
C TRP A 322 10.88 4.11 15.57
N LYS A 323 12.21 4.16 15.52
CA LYS A 323 13.09 3.48 16.50
C LYS A 323 13.49 4.39 17.68
N ASP A 324 12.81 5.52 17.87
CA ASP A 324 13.02 6.47 18.98
C ASP A 324 14.47 6.97 19.16
N TRP A 325 15.25 7.03 18.07
CA TRP A 325 16.58 7.69 18.08
C TRP A 325 16.57 9.07 17.41
N ILE A 326 15.43 9.47 16.85
CA ILE A 326 15.03 10.84 16.53
C ILE A 326 13.76 11.13 17.33
N ASP A 327 13.54 12.41 17.67
CA ASP A 327 12.30 12.88 18.29
C ASP A 327 11.06 12.34 17.56
N ASN A 328 10.23 11.59 18.30
CA ASN A 328 9.07 10.87 17.77
C ASN A 328 7.76 11.66 17.83
N THR A 329 7.79 12.92 18.30
CA THR A 329 6.60 13.78 18.42
C THR A 329 5.90 14.04 17.09
N ARG A 330 6.59 13.80 15.96
CA ARG A 330 6.06 13.95 14.59
C ARG A 330 6.03 12.63 13.81
N PHE A 331 5.78 11.51 14.49
CA PHE A 331 5.79 10.17 13.86
C PHE A 331 4.90 10.08 12.62
N GLU A 332 3.67 10.59 12.71
CA GLU A 332 2.71 10.54 11.59
C GLU A 332 3.18 11.38 10.41
N ASP A 333 3.56 12.64 10.64
CA ASP A 333 4.06 13.54 9.60
C ASP A 333 5.26 12.92 8.85
N GLU A 334 6.23 12.38 9.58
CA GLU A 334 7.46 11.83 8.99
C GLU A 334 7.21 10.48 8.29
N ARG A 335 6.18 9.73 8.73
CA ARG A 335 5.72 8.53 8.01
C ARG A 335 5.10 8.92 6.67
N GLU A 336 4.20 9.89 6.65
CA GLU A 336 3.52 10.34 5.43
C GLU A 336 4.52 10.87 4.42
N ASP A 337 5.37 11.79 4.85
CA ASP A 337 6.48 12.34 4.08
C ASP A 337 7.39 11.26 3.47
N CYS A 338 7.72 10.22 4.25
CA CYS A 338 8.49 9.07 3.79
C CYS A 338 7.76 8.24 2.73
N MET A 339 6.46 7.99 2.93
CA MET A 339 5.66 7.23 1.99
C MET A 339 5.50 8.00 0.68
N GLU A 340 5.22 9.30 0.73
CA GLU A 340 5.13 10.16 -0.46
C GLU A 340 6.39 10.05 -1.32
N ASP A 341 7.57 10.21 -0.72
CA ASP A 341 8.84 10.20 -1.44
C ASP A 341 9.18 8.81 -2.02
N LEU A 342 8.92 7.73 -1.27
CA LEU A 342 9.14 6.36 -1.75
C LEU A 342 8.21 5.97 -2.90
N LEU A 343 6.96 6.44 -2.84
CA LEU A 343 5.96 6.18 -3.87
C LEU A 343 6.23 7.00 -5.12
N TYR A 344 6.58 8.28 -4.96
CA TYR A 344 7.00 9.14 -6.05
C TYR A 344 8.18 8.55 -6.84
N GLU A 345 9.21 8.00 -6.17
CA GLU A 345 10.36 7.36 -6.83
C GLU A 345 9.96 6.13 -7.66
N ARG A 346 8.86 5.44 -7.30
CA ARG A 346 8.34 4.26 -7.99
C ARG A 346 7.27 4.58 -9.04
N ASP A 347 7.00 5.86 -9.30
CA ASP A 347 5.89 6.32 -10.14
C ASP A 347 4.52 5.81 -9.63
N TRP A 348 4.44 5.59 -8.32
CA TRP A 348 3.22 5.20 -7.62
C TRP A 348 2.66 6.45 -6.98
N MET A 349 1.41 6.79 -7.28
CA MET A 349 0.79 7.96 -6.65
C MET A 349 0.14 7.56 -5.32
N MET A 350 0.33 8.36 -4.27
CA MET A 350 -0.24 8.13 -2.93
C MET A 350 -1.75 7.85 -2.94
N TRP A 351 -2.53 8.49 -3.82
CA TRP A 351 -3.97 8.24 -3.93
C TRP A 351 -4.33 6.82 -4.39
N LYS A 352 -3.39 6.07 -4.99
CA LYS A 352 -3.57 4.63 -5.31
C LYS A 352 -3.45 3.72 -4.08
N ILE A 353 -2.84 4.19 -2.99
CA ILE A 353 -2.63 3.41 -1.75
C ILE A 353 -3.54 3.90 -0.61
N TYR A 354 -3.83 5.21 -0.55
CA TYR A 354 -4.73 5.80 0.46
C TYR A 354 -6.15 5.23 0.41
N TYR A 355 -6.58 4.63 -0.70
CA TYR A 355 -7.89 3.99 -0.79
C TYR A 355 -8.01 2.64 -0.06
N VAL A 356 -6.90 2.05 0.42
CA VAL A 356 -6.89 0.69 0.98
C VAL A 356 -6.53 0.63 2.47
N GLY A 357 -6.05 1.72 3.09
CA GLY A 357 -5.65 1.63 4.50
C GLY A 357 -5.49 2.98 5.20
N HIS A 358 -6.48 3.28 6.03
CA HIS A 358 -6.53 4.26 7.12
C HIS A 358 -7.09 5.68 6.86
N TYR A 359 -8.15 5.95 7.65
CA TYR A 359 -8.86 7.19 7.95
C TYR A 359 -9.82 7.77 6.90
N CYS A 360 -10.80 6.97 6.48
CA CYS A 360 -12.16 7.52 6.36
C CYS A 360 -12.94 7.18 7.63
N GLN A 361 -12.71 7.94 8.71
CA GLN A 361 -13.79 8.16 9.71
C GLN A 361 -14.88 9.08 9.13
N GLU A 362 -14.66 9.59 7.93
CA GLU A 362 -15.56 10.47 7.22
C GLU A 362 -16.57 9.66 6.41
N GLN A 363 -17.82 10.07 6.59
CA GLN A 363 -19.07 9.42 6.22
C GLN A 363 -19.15 9.27 4.69
N MET A 364 -19.43 8.08 4.14
CA MET A 364 -19.49 7.87 2.67
C MET A 364 -20.88 7.38 2.21
N MET A 365 -21.35 7.93 1.10
CA MET A 365 -22.46 7.42 0.28
C MET A 365 -21.93 7.03 -1.09
N VAL A 366 -22.39 5.90 -1.63
CA VAL A 366 -22.05 5.48 -2.99
C VAL A 366 -22.85 6.32 -3.98
N VAL A 367 -22.15 7.15 -4.73
CA VAL A 367 -22.70 7.91 -5.87
C VAL A 367 -22.56 7.10 -7.15
N GLY A 368 -21.50 6.32 -7.29
CA GLY A 368 -21.29 5.52 -8.48
C GLY A 368 -19.87 5.01 -8.68
N VAL A 369 -19.54 4.65 -9.92
CA VAL A 369 -18.23 4.12 -10.29
C VAL A 369 -17.81 4.61 -11.68
N THR A 370 -16.54 4.95 -11.81
CA THR A 370 -15.87 5.22 -13.07
C THR A 370 -15.00 4.01 -13.44
N LEU A 371 -15.13 3.53 -14.67
CA LEU A 371 -14.40 2.38 -15.20
C LEU A 371 -13.64 2.79 -16.46
N ASP A 372 -12.32 2.64 -16.44
CA ASP A 372 -11.50 2.76 -17.65
C ASP A 372 -11.31 1.38 -18.29
N ASN A 373 -11.99 1.17 -19.42
CA ASN A 373 -11.96 -0.10 -20.14
C ASN A 373 -10.60 -0.41 -20.76
N ASP A 374 -9.72 0.58 -20.92
CA ASP A 374 -8.40 0.37 -21.52
C ASP A 374 -7.34 -0.02 -20.48
N THR A 375 -7.43 0.53 -19.26
CA THR A 375 -6.43 0.32 -18.19
C THR A 375 -6.88 -0.63 -17.08
N GLY A 376 -8.19 -0.91 -17.01
CA GLY A 376 -8.82 -1.64 -15.92
C GLY A 376 -8.86 -0.86 -14.61
N GLU A 377 -8.65 0.46 -14.65
CA GLU A 377 -8.77 1.30 -13.46
C GLU A 377 -10.25 1.48 -13.08
N ILE A 378 -10.51 1.36 -11.79
CA ILE A 378 -11.82 1.48 -11.15
C ILE A 378 -11.70 2.61 -10.15
N GLU A 379 -12.53 3.62 -10.29
CA GLU A 379 -12.57 4.76 -9.36
C GLU A 379 -13.99 4.86 -8.79
N PHE A 380 -14.08 4.72 -7.46
CA PHE A 380 -15.36 4.87 -6.76
C PHE A 380 -15.69 6.36 -6.60
N MET A 381 -16.93 6.69 -6.89
CA MET A 381 -17.47 8.03 -6.64
C MET A 381 -18.24 7.99 -5.34
N PHE A 382 -17.68 8.59 -4.30
CA PHE A 382 -18.34 8.77 -3.02
C PHE A 382 -18.76 10.21 -2.81
N ARG A 383 -19.85 10.41 -2.08
CA ARG A 383 -20.23 11.70 -1.51
C ARG A 383 -20.09 11.61 -0.01
N GLN A 384 -19.54 12.65 0.60
CA GLN A 384 -19.50 12.75 2.05
C GLN A 384 -20.94 12.83 2.59
N ALA A 385 -21.29 12.01 3.57
CA ALA A 385 -22.58 12.18 4.24
C ALA A 385 -22.60 13.52 4.99
N LYS A 386 -23.79 14.11 5.13
CA LYS A 386 -23.94 15.37 5.86
C LYS A 386 -23.75 15.13 7.35
N LYS A 387 -23.36 16.16 8.10
CA LYS A 387 -23.09 16.13 9.56
C LYS A 387 -24.18 15.48 10.44
N ASN A 388 -25.41 15.33 9.94
CA ASN A 388 -26.55 14.73 10.65
C ASN A 388 -27.01 13.38 10.04
N GLU A 389 -26.33 12.87 9.02
CA GLU A 389 -26.61 11.57 8.40
C GLU A 389 -25.76 10.49 9.06
N HIS A 390 -26.31 9.27 9.17
CA HIS A 390 -25.62 8.13 9.80
C HIS A 390 -24.45 7.63 8.96
N ASN A 391 -23.41 7.10 9.61
CA ASN A 391 -22.33 6.38 8.93
C ASN A 391 -22.86 5.03 8.45
N LEU A 392 -23.23 4.94 7.17
CA LEU A 392 -23.85 3.73 6.63
C LEU A 392 -22.84 2.65 6.27
N PHE A 393 -21.66 2.98 5.72
CA PHE A 393 -20.63 2.00 5.40
C PHE A 393 -19.23 2.62 5.43
N ASP A 394 -18.19 1.79 5.39
CA ASP A 394 -16.79 2.21 5.37
C ASP A 394 -15.99 1.59 4.21
N ALA A 395 -14.70 1.92 4.11
CA ALA A 395 -13.83 1.36 3.08
C ALA A 395 -13.67 -0.16 3.17
N THR A 396 -13.82 -0.74 4.38
CA THR A 396 -13.80 -2.19 4.56
C THR A 396 -15.00 -2.83 3.89
N ASP A 397 -16.20 -2.26 4.00
CA ASP A 397 -17.38 -2.75 3.28
C ASP A 397 -17.18 -2.76 1.76
N VAL A 398 -16.55 -1.73 1.20
CA VAL A 398 -16.23 -1.65 -0.25
C VAL A 398 -15.29 -2.78 -0.64
N MET A 399 -14.17 -2.92 0.08
CA MET A 399 -13.15 -3.92 -0.22
C MET A 399 -13.68 -5.34 -0.02
N ASP A 400 -14.42 -5.59 1.05
CA ASP A 400 -14.99 -6.90 1.37
C ASP A 400 -16.05 -7.31 0.34
N THR A 401 -16.93 -6.38 -0.05
CA THR A 401 -17.95 -6.64 -1.09
C THR A 401 -17.30 -7.01 -2.41
N LEU A 402 -16.29 -6.25 -2.86
CA LEU A 402 -15.62 -6.49 -4.13
C LEU A 402 -14.74 -7.72 -4.09
N ARG A 403 -13.87 -7.86 -3.08
CA ARG A 403 -12.92 -8.97 -2.96
C ARG A 403 -13.62 -10.31 -2.88
N ASN A 404 -14.75 -10.37 -2.18
CA ASN A 404 -15.53 -11.60 -2.04
C ASN A 404 -16.55 -11.78 -3.17
N GLY A 405 -16.62 -10.84 -4.13
CA GLY A 405 -17.50 -10.88 -5.29
C GLY A 405 -18.99 -10.91 -4.90
N ILE A 406 -19.40 -10.12 -3.91
CA ILE A 406 -20.77 -10.09 -3.41
C ILE A 406 -21.64 -9.20 -4.31
N PHE A 407 -22.21 -9.77 -5.36
CA PHE A 407 -23.10 -9.07 -6.30
C PHE A 407 -24.61 -9.24 -6.00
N PHE A 408 -24.96 -10.13 -5.07
CA PHE A 408 -26.28 -10.26 -4.48
C PHE A 408 -26.13 -10.78 -3.05
N ALA A 409 -27.16 -10.60 -2.23
CA ALA A 409 -27.27 -11.20 -0.92
C ALA A 409 -28.70 -11.67 -0.67
N HIS A 410 -28.86 -12.89 -0.17
CA HIS A 410 -30.11 -13.38 0.39
C HIS A 410 -29.84 -13.85 1.81
N PHE A 411 -30.74 -13.54 2.72
CA PHE A 411 -30.62 -13.82 4.13
C PHE A 411 -31.98 -14.19 4.71
N THR A 412 -32.04 -15.20 5.56
CA THR A 412 -33.25 -15.58 6.29
C THR A 412 -32.86 -16.17 7.65
N LEU A 413 -33.76 -16.03 8.64
CA LEU A 413 -33.70 -16.82 9.87
C LEU A 413 -34.86 -17.82 9.85
N ASP A 414 -34.52 -19.09 9.63
CA ASP A 414 -35.45 -20.19 9.48
C ASP A 414 -35.48 -21.04 10.76
N PRO A 415 -36.55 -21.81 11.03
CA PRO A 415 -36.52 -22.85 12.04
C PRO A 415 -35.40 -23.86 11.74
N PRO A 416 -34.68 -24.31 12.76
CA PRO A 416 -33.57 -25.24 12.58
C PRO A 416 -34.01 -26.65 12.18
N ASN A 417 -35.22 -27.04 12.59
CA ASN A 417 -35.86 -28.25 12.13
C ASN A 417 -37.36 -27.96 11.95
N THR A 418 -37.87 -28.31 10.77
CA THR A 418 -39.26 -28.16 10.36
C THR A 418 -40.25 -28.91 11.25
N ASP A 419 -39.80 -29.98 11.90
CA ASP A 419 -40.59 -30.81 12.82
C ASP A 419 -40.87 -30.08 14.15
N TYR A 420 -40.00 -29.13 14.53
CA TYR A 420 -40.20 -28.34 15.73
C TYR A 420 -40.98 -27.08 15.38
N HIS A 421 -42.30 -27.14 15.60
CA HIS A 421 -43.20 -26.02 15.37
C HIS A 421 -42.81 -24.74 16.14
N SER A 422 -42.04 -24.83 17.22
CA SER A 422 -41.55 -23.70 18.00
C SER A 422 -40.18 -24.03 18.60
N HIS A 423 -39.11 -23.65 17.92
CA HIS A 423 -37.76 -23.74 18.46
C HIS A 423 -37.36 -22.37 19.04
N PRO A 424 -36.72 -22.30 20.22
CA PRO A 424 -36.31 -21.02 20.84
C PRO A 424 -35.21 -20.29 20.06
N PHE A 425 -34.63 -20.94 19.05
CA PHE A 425 -33.61 -20.40 18.17
C PHE A 425 -34.00 -20.62 16.71
N ASN A 426 -33.61 -19.69 15.85
CA ASN A 426 -33.63 -19.84 14.40
C ASN A 426 -32.20 -20.08 13.88
N GLU A 427 -32.09 -20.80 12.78
CA GLU A 427 -30.86 -20.98 12.02
C GLU A 427 -30.70 -19.84 11.01
N MET A 428 -29.54 -19.20 11.04
CA MET A 428 -29.12 -18.19 10.09
C MET A 428 -28.72 -18.83 8.78
N ARG A 429 -29.43 -18.50 7.69
CA ARG A 429 -29.13 -18.97 6.34
C ARG A 429 -28.91 -17.79 5.40
N TYR A 430 -27.87 -17.89 4.58
CA TYR A 430 -27.50 -16.82 3.67
C TYR A 430 -26.86 -17.34 2.38
N LEU A 431 -26.92 -16.49 1.36
CA LEU A 431 -26.30 -16.66 0.05
C LEU A 431 -25.74 -15.33 -0.47
N PRO A 432 -24.57 -15.32 -1.12
CA PRO A 432 -23.64 -16.44 -1.29
C PRO A 432 -22.95 -16.83 0.03
N LYS A 433 -22.35 -18.03 0.12
CA LYS A 433 -21.71 -18.51 1.37
C LYS A 433 -20.54 -17.61 1.78
N ARG A 434 -19.93 -16.94 0.81
CA ARG A 434 -18.90 -15.91 1.02
C ARG A 434 -19.35 -14.69 1.82
N LEU A 435 -20.65 -14.47 2.03
CA LEU A 435 -21.11 -13.43 2.98
C LEU A 435 -20.53 -13.64 4.39
N SER A 436 -20.18 -14.88 4.76
CA SER A 436 -19.47 -15.20 6.00
C SER A 436 -18.07 -14.58 6.11
N GLN A 437 -17.49 -14.18 4.97
CA GLN A 437 -16.19 -13.49 4.87
C GLN A 437 -16.36 -11.96 4.87
N THR A 438 -17.59 -11.46 4.88
CA THR A 438 -17.96 -10.05 4.95
C THR A 438 -18.79 -9.80 6.21
N PRO A 439 -18.19 -9.87 7.42
CA PRO A 439 -18.93 -9.95 8.68
C PRO A 439 -19.85 -8.75 8.91
N ASN A 440 -19.42 -7.54 8.52
CA ASN A 440 -20.20 -6.33 8.64
C ASN A 440 -21.45 -6.33 7.74
N TYR A 441 -21.31 -6.84 6.50
CA TYR A 441 -22.42 -6.99 5.57
C TYR A 441 -23.43 -8.01 6.13
N LEU A 442 -22.96 -9.21 6.49
CA LEU A 442 -23.82 -10.27 7.02
C LEU A 442 -24.54 -9.85 8.32
N LEU A 443 -23.85 -9.15 9.21
CA LEU A 443 -24.42 -8.61 10.45
C LEU A 443 -25.54 -7.59 10.17
N THR A 444 -25.38 -6.77 9.14
CA THR A 444 -26.43 -5.82 8.73
C THR A 444 -27.69 -6.54 8.25
N LEU A 445 -27.53 -7.61 7.46
CA LEU A 445 -28.65 -8.43 7.00
C LEU A 445 -29.38 -9.07 8.19
N LEU A 446 -28.62 -9.60 9.16
CA LEU A 446 -29.15 -10.17 10.41
C LEU A 446 -29.93 -9.14 11.22
N HIS A 447 -29.36 -7.97 11.47
CA HIS A 447 -30.01 -6.92 12.26
C HIS A 447 -31.28 -6.41 11.59
N ALA A 448 -31.25 -6.17 10.27
CA ALA A 448 -32.41 -5.69 9.55
C ALA A 448 -33.57 -6.70 9.56
N ASP A 449 -33.27 -8.00 9.41
CA ASP A 449 -34.28 -9.06 9.55
C ASP A 449 -34.85 -9.12 10.99
N TYR A 450 -33.97 -9.01 11.99
CA TYR A 450 -34.38 -8.99 13.39
C TYR A 450 -35.31 -7.81 13.72
N LEU A 451 -34.95 -6.61 13.27
CA LEU A 451 -35.77 -5.42 13.44
C LEU A 451 -37.15 -5.61 12.82
N LEU A 452 -37.21 -6.13 11.58
CA LEU A 452 -38.47 -6.42 10.90
C LEU A 452 -39.33 -7.41 11.71
N LYS A 453 -38.74 -8.47 12.25
CA LYS A 453 -39.43 -9.45 13.11
C LYS A 453 -39.92 -8.83 14.41
N MET A 454 -39.06 -8.14 15.16
CA MET A 454 -39.43 -7.56 16.46
C MET A 454 -40.53 -6.48 16.33
N ILE A 455 -40.49 -5.69 15.25
CA ILE A 455 -41.50 -4.66 14.98
C ILE A 455 -42.82 -5.31 14.54
N SER A 456 -42.78 -6.33 13.67
CA SER A 456 -43.99 -7.00 13.17
C SER A 456 -44.71 -7.82 14.25
N THR A 457 -43.97 -8.54 15.09
CA THR A 457 -44.53 -9.37 16.17
C THR A 457 -44.90 -8.58 17.41
N GLY A 458 -44.31 -7.40 17.60
CA GLY A 458 -44.48 -6.62 18.83
C GLY A 458 -43.63 -7.12 20.00
N VAL A 459 -42.68 -8.03 19.76
CA VAL A 459 -41.82 -8.62 20.79
C VAL A 459 -40.37 -8.34 20.47
N GLU A 460 -39.68 -7.69 21.39
CA GLU A 460 -38.24 -7.50 21.37
C GLU A 460 -37.58 -8.63 22.18
N ILE A 461 -36.47 -9.17 21.67
CA ILE A 461 -35.70 -10.23 22.34
C ILE A 461 -34.25 -9.79 22.50
N ASN A 462 -33.66 -10.04 23.66
CA ASN A 462 -32.25 -9.79 23.89
C ASN A 462 -31.39 -10.74 23.04
N ALA A 463 -30.35 -10.21 22.40
CA ALA A 463 -29.39 -11.00 21.63
C ALA A 463 -28.43 -11.81 22.51
N PHE A 464 -28.38 -11.52 23.82
CA PHE A 464 -27.53 -12.21 24.80
C PHE A 464 -28.37 -13.05 25.76
N GLU A 465 -27.80 -14.17 26.22
CA GLU A 465 -28.36 -14.99 27.29
C GLU A 465 -28.63 -14.10 28.53
N PRO A 466 -29.82 -14.18 29.18
CA PRO A 466 -30.84 -15.23 29.08
C PRO A 466 -31.94 -15.02 28.01
N PHE A 467 -31.69 -14.22 26.98
CA PHE A 467 -32.61 -13.97 25.85
C PHE A 467 -33.99 -13.46 26.29
N GLU A 468 -34.00 -12.52 27.23
CA GLU A 468 -35.22 -11.94 27.77
C GLU A 468 -36.09 -11.33 26.65
N MET A 469 -37.38 -11.63 26.69
CA MET A 469 -38.37 -11.07 25.79
C MET A 469 -39.14 -9.95 26.50
N ARG A 470 -39.47 -8.88 25.77
CA ARG A 470 -40.33 -7.80 26.26
C ARG A 470 -41.21 -7.24 25.14
N PRO A 471 -42.29 -6.52 25.45
CA PRO A 471 -43.05 -5.80 24.44
C PRO A 471 -42.17 -4.77 23.72
N SER A 472 -42.13 -4.80 22.39
CA SER A 472 -41.31 -3.85 21.61
C SER A 472 -41.75 -2.39 21.79
N ALA A 473 -43.00 -2.18 22.22
CA ALA A 473 -43.55 -0.88 22.58
C ALA A 473 -42.84 -0.20 23.78
N GLU A 474 -42.20 -0.98 24.66
CA GLU A 474 -41.56 -0.48 25.87
C GLU A 474 -40.16 0.09 25.63
N ASN A 475 -39.49 -0.27 24.52
CA ASN A 475 -38.16 0.27 24.24
C ASN A 475 -37.91 0.43 22.74
N LEU A 476 -37.79 -0.66 21.98
CA LEU A 476 -37.45 -0.63 20.55
C LEU A 476 -38.28 0.43 19.79
N MET A 477 -39.60 0.37 19.90
CA MET A 477 -40.51 1.27 19.21
C MET A 477 -40.50 2.69 19.75
N GLN A 478 -40.09 2.93 21.01
CA GLN A 478 -40.09 4.28 21.61
C GLN A 478 -39.16 5.26 20.90
N ARG A 479 -38.18 4.75 20.17
CA ARG A 479 -37.28 5.55 19.34
C ARG A 479 -38.01 6.19 18.16
N LEU A 480 -39.07 5.57 17.66
CA LEU A 480 -39.82 6.06 16.50
C LEU A 480 -40.78 7.22 16.89
N PRO A 481 -41.04 8.16 15.96
CA PRO A 481 -42.05 9.18 16.13
C PRO A 481 -43.43 8.59 16.46
N ALA A 482 -44.21 9.31 17.26
CA ALA A 482 -45.51 8.84 17.74
C ALA A 482 -46.47 8.40 16.62
N TYR A 483 -46.52 9.14 15.50
CA TYR A 483 -47.37 8.80 14.36
C TYR A 483 -46.91 7.52 13.64
N ILE A 484 -45.61 7.25 13.54
CA ILE A 484 -45.09 6.00 12.97
C ILE A 484 -45.41 4.83 13.89
N ARG A 485 -45.27 5.00 15.21
CA ARG A 485 -45.60 3.96 16.21
C ARG A 485 -47.08 3.56 16.16
N GLU A 486 -47.97 4.54 15.98
CA GLU A 486 -49.41 4.30 15.88
C GLU A 486 -49.78 3.51 14.62
N GLU A 487 -49.11 3.79 13.50
CA GLU A 487 -49.31 3.12 12.21
C GLU A 487 -48.69 1.70 12.17
N LEU A 488 -47.53 1.52 12.83
CA LEU A 488 -46.78 0.25 12.95
C LEU A 488 -47.16 -0.55 14.19
N GLN A 489 -48.40 -0.46 14.66
CA GLN A 489 -48.91 -1.37 15.69
C GLN A 489 -48.66 -2.82 15.29
N ALA A 490 -48.24 -3.63 16.27
CA ALA A 490 -47.95 -5.04 16.08
C ALA A 490 -49.15 -5.76 15.43
N ILE A 491 -48.88 -6.68 14.51
CA ILE A 491 -49.91 -7.32 13.70
C ILE A 491 -51.00 -7.98 14.57
N ALA A 492 -50.60 -8.56 15.71
CA ALA A 492 -51.50 -9.17 16.68
C ALA A 492 -52.48 -8.21 17.36
N THR A 493 -52.15 -6.92 17.44
CA THR A 493 -52.99 -5.90 18.09
C THR A 493 -54.03 -5.31 17.13
N LYS A 494 -53.86 -5.50 15.82
CA LYS A 494 -54.81 -5.02 14.81
C LYS A 494 -56.06 -5.90 14.83
N LYS A 495 -57.21 -5.29 15.06
CA LYS A 495 -58.53 -5.95 15.02
C LYS A 495 -58.90 -6.30 13.57
N SER A 496 -58.21 -7.26 12.96
CA SER A 496 -58.64 -7.88 11.71
C SER A 496 -59.62 -9.00 12.05
N GLY A 497 -60.89 -8.82 11.67
CA GLY A 497 -61.87 -9.88 11.77
C GLY A 497 -61.44 -11.05 10.90
N ILE A 498 -61.38 -12.25 11.51
CA ILE A 498 -61.35 -13.54 10.82
C ILE A 498 -60.00 -13.86 10.16
N ILE A 499 -59.08 -14.45 10.94
CA ILE A 499 -58.22 -15.62 10.64
C ILE A 499 -57.18 -15.67 11.78
N THR A 500 -57.32 -16.67 12.66
CA THR A 500 -56.51 -16.83 13.88
C THR A 500 -55.21 -17.60 13.68
N ASP A 501 -55.09 -18.42 12.62
CA ASP A 501 -53.93 -19.29 12.37
C ASP A 501 -53.36 -19.07 10.95
N SER A 502 -52.78 -17.90 10.69
CA SER A 502 -52.04 -17.69 9.44
C SER A 502 -50.57 -17.40 9.73
N ILE A 503 -49.72 -18.15 9.04
CA ILE A 503 -48.26 -18.01 9.09
C ILE A 503 -47.88 -17.11 7.92
N HIS A 504 -47.02 -16.12 8.16
CA HIS A 504 -46.56 -15.21 7.11
C HIS A 504 -45.04 -15.08 7.15
N ARG A 505 -44.44 -14.85 5.98
CA ARG A 505 -43.04 -14.45 5.83
C ARG A 505 -42.98 -12.99 5.39
N PHE A 506 -42.16 -12.17 6.06
CA PHE A 506 -41.85 -10.81 5.62
C PHE A 506 -40.40 -10.70 5.17
N TRP A 507 -40.11 -9.91 4.13
CA TRP A 507 -38.71 -9.64 3.80
C TRP A 507 -38.50 -8.26 3.23
N ILE A 508 -37.28 -7.75 3.43
CA ILE A 508 -36.85 -6.48 2.84
C ILE A 508 -36.26 -6.77 1.47
N GLN A 509 -36.67 -6.00 0.46
CA GLN A 509 -36.07 -6.03 -0.87
C GLN A 509 -36.17 -4.64 -1.54
N PRO A 510 -35.36 -4.36 -2.58
CA PRO A 510 -35.58 -3.19 -3.41
C PRO A 510 -36.95 -3.24 -4.10
N GLN A 511 -37.65 -2.10 -4.14
CA GLN A 511 -38.98 -1.98 -4.76
C GLN A 511 -38.89 -2.05 -6.29
N SER A 512 -37.84 -1.45 -6.86
CA SER A 512 -37.56 -1.42 -8.27
C SER A 512 -36.09 -1.71 -8.54
N SER A 513 -35.73 -1.77 -9.82
CA SER A 513 -34.32 -1.74 -10.20
C SER A 513 -33.62 -0.48 -9.68
N ILE A 514 -32.32 -0.60 -9.41
CA ILE A 514 -31.47 0.58 -9.18
C ILE A 514 -31.45 1.38 -10.47
N ASP A 515 -32.00 2.58 -10.42
CA ASP A 515 -31.89 3.54 -11.51
C ASP A 515 -30.45 4.04 -11.57
N TYR A 516 -29.88 4.05 -12.77
CA TYR A 516 -28.54 4.54 -13.01
C TYR A 516 -28.44 5.30 -14.33
N GLU A 517 -27.58 6.31 -14.35
CA GLU A 517 -27.19 7.02 -15.57
C GLU A 517 -25.80 6.56 -15.99
N GLN A 518 -25.68 6.04 -17.21
CA GLN A 518 -24.40 5.72 -17.82
C GLN A 518 -23.96 6.87 -18.72
N THR A 519 -22.82 7.48 -18.40
CA THR A 519 -22.19 8.52 -19.22
C THR A 519 -20.77 8.14 -19.63
N PHE A 520 -20.23 8.85 -20.61
CA PHE A 520 -18.82 8.75 -20.99
C PHE A 520 -18.08 9.97 -20.48
N TYR A 521 -16.90 9.76 -19.90
CA TYR A 521 -16.13 10.84 -19.29
C TYR A 521 -15.83 11.94 -20.32
N LYS A 522 -16.19 13.17 -20.00
CA LYS A 522 -15.83 14.36 -20.77
C LYS A 522 -14.66 15.02 -20.06
N GLY A 523 -13.46 14.94 -20.65
CA GLY A 523 -12.31 15.61 -20.07
C GLY A 523 -12.43 17.14 -20.12
N ILE A 524 -11.47 17.81 -19.47
CA ILE A 524 -11.42 19.27 -19.25
C ILE A 524 -11.59 20.09 -20.55
N PHE A 525 -11.22 19.52 -21.71
CA PHE A 525 -11.34 20.15 -23.02
C PHE A 525 -12.60 19.76 -23.81
N GLY A 526 -13.62 19.20 -23.16
CA GLY A 526 -14.85 18.73 -23.80
C GLY A 526 -14.68 17.52 -24.71
N ARG A 527 -13.50 16.85 -24.69
CA ARG A 527 -13.29 15.60 -25.41
C ARG A 527 -13.93 14.46 -24.63
N THR A 528 -14.83 13.74 -25.29
CA THR A 528 -15.42 12.51 -24.76
C THR A 528 -14.43 11.36 -24.89
N TYR A 529 -14.13 10.70 -23.78
CA TYR A 529 -13.31 9.49 -23.72
C TYR A 529 -14.24 8.28 -23.72
N GLU A 530 -14.44 7.67 -24.89
CA GLU A 530 -15.35 6.52 -25.03
C GLU A 530 -14.91 5.27 -24.25
N ASN A 531 -13.62 5.20 -23.87
CA ASN A 531 -13.06 4.11 -23.06
C ASN A 531 -13.35 4.27 -21.57
N ILE A 532 -13.69 5.48 -21.09
CA ILE A 532 -13.98 5.74 -19.68
C ILE A 532 -15.49 5.88 -19.50
N VAL A 533 -16.09 4.93 -18.80
CA VAL A 533 -17.53 4.86 -18.57
C VAL A 533 -17.81 5.19 -17.11
N GLN A 534 -18.75 6.11 -16.88
CA GLN A 534 -19.20 6.49 -15.54
C GLN A 534 -20.62 6.00 -15.33
N PHE A 535 -20.88 5.35 -14.21
CA PHE A 535 -22.20 4.96 -13.75
C PHE A 535 -22.56 5.79 -12.54
N TYR A 536 -23.57 6.65 -12.66
CA TYR A 536 -24.15 7.41 -11.56
C TYR A 536 -25.38 6.66 -11.06
N LEU A 537 -25.41 6.31 -9.79
CA LEU A 537 -26.52 5.62 -9.14
C LEU A 537 -27.49 6.63 -8.56
N SER A 538 -28.79 6.36 -8.67
CA SER A 538 -29.82 7.20 -8.07
C SER A 538 -29.76 7.17 -6.54
N ASP A 539 -29.87 8.35 -5.93
CA ASP A 539 -30.07 8.48 -4.48
C ASP A 539 -31.46 8.00 -4.04
N ASN A 540 -32.44 7.96 -4.95
CA ASN A 540 -33.83 7.59 -4.68
C ASN A 540 -34.07 6.08 -4.77
N LEU A 541 -33.16 5.28 -4.20
CA LEU A 541 -33.34 3.84 -4.11
C LEU A 541 -34.44 3.54 -3.08
N LYS A 542 -35.56 3.00 -3.55
CA LYS A 542 -36.70 2.63 -2.70
C LYS A 542 -36.59 1.19 -2.26
N MET A 543 -36.62 0.99 -0.94
CA MET A 543 -36.74 -0.33 -0.33
C MET A 543 -38.21 -0.58 0.03
N CYS A 544 -38.63 -1.83 0.03
CA CYS A 544 -39.96 -2.22 0.46
C CYS A 544 -39.90 -3.48 1.31
N VAL A 545 -40.91 -3.62 2.16
CA VAL A 545 -41.22 -4.86 2.86
C VAL A 545 -42.26 -5.60 2.05
N LYS A 546 -41.94 -6.84 1.70
CA LYS A 546 -42.85 -7.79 1.11
C LYS A 546 -43.38 -8.73 2.18
N GLN A 547 -44.51 -9.34 1.88
CA GLN A 547 -45.15 -10.35 2.71
C GLN A 547 -45.62 -11.49 1.82
N HIS A 548 -45.65 -12.71 2.37
CA HIS A 548 -46.31 -13.83 1.74
C HIS A 548 -46.89 -14.77 2.79
N ARG A 549 -48.13 -15.20 2.58
CA ARG A 549 -48.77 -16.23 3.41
C ARG A 549 -48.10 -17.58 3.17
N MET A 550 -47.89 -18.33 4.24
CA MET A 550 -47.32 -19.67 4.21
C MET A 550 -48.33 -20.69 4.72
N LYS A 551 -48.26 -21.92 4.20
CA LYS A 551 -49.04 -23.07 4.65
C LYS A 551 -48.17 -24.32 4.73
N TYR A 552 -48.57 -25.26 5.57
CA TYR A 552 -47.94 -26.58 5.59
C TYR A 552 -48.42 -27.39 4.38
N ASP A 553 -47.48 -27.99 3.66
CA ASP A 553 -47.78 -28.98 2.62
C ASP A 553 -48.18 -30.34 3.24
N GLU A 554 -48.56 -31.30 2.39
CA GLU A 554 -48.94 -32.66 2.82
C GLU A 554 -47.82 -33.42 3.56
N LYS A 555 -46.57 -32.95 3.44
CA LYS A 555 -45.39 -33.54 4.06
C LYS A 555 -44.98 -32.81 5.35
N GLY A 556 -45.74 -31.80 5.77
CA GLY A 556 -45.42 -30.98 6.94
C GLY A 556 -44.34 -29.92 6.70
N ASN A 557 -43.92 -29.67 5.45
CA ASN A 557 -43.02 -28.57 5.14
C ASN A 557 -43.79 -27.26 5.03
N LEU A 558 -43.21 -26.18 5.55
CA LEU A 558 -43.78 -24.85 5.39
C LEU A 558 -43.44 -24.30 4.00
N ILE A 559 -44.46 -24.08 3.17
CA ILE A 559 -44.34 -23.58 1.79
C ILE A 559 -45.14 -22.30 1.59
N ASP A 560 -44.74 -21.52 0.59
CA ASP A 560 -45.45 -20.33 0.13
C ASP A 560 -46.84 -20.71 -0.42
N ASP A 561 -47.88 -19.99 0.01
CA ASP A 561 -49.25 -20.23 -0.41
C ASP A 561 -49.51 -19.60 -1.79
N LYS A 562 -49.55 -20.45 -2.83
CA LYS A 562 -49.77 -20.02 -4.21
C LYS A 562 -51.07 -19.24 -4.45
N ASP A 563 -52.05 -19.38 -3.57
CA ASP A 563 -53.34 -18.69 -3.65
C ASP A 563 -53.33 -17.33 -2.94
N ASP A 564 -52.21 -16.97 -2.30
CA ASP A 564 -52.04 -15.70 -1.60
C ASP A 564 -52.00 -14.52 -2.57
N LYS A 565 -52.69 -13.44 -2.20
CA LYS A 565 -52.70 -12.20 -2.96
C LYS A 565 -51.91 -11.16 -2.17
N GLU A 566 -50.76 -10.75 -2.70
CA GLU A 566 -49.85 -9.79 -2.04
C GLU A 566 -50.55 -8.49 -1.59
N ASP A 567 -51.63 -8.07 -2.27
CA ASP A 567 -52.34 -6.80 -2.04
C ASP A 567 -53.71 -6.99 -1.35
N ASP A 568 -53.84 -7.96 -0.46
CA ASP A 568 -55.05 -8.13 0.33
C ASP A 568 -55.20 -7.05 1.43
N GLN A 569 -56.32 -7.08 2.15
CA GLN A 569 -56.60 -6.18 3.28
C GLN A 569 -56.22 -6.81 4.62
N SER A 570 -55.32 -7.80 4.63
CA SER A 570 -54.83 -8.42 5.87
C SER A 570 -54.05 -7.42 6.73
N ALA A 571 -53.94 -7.72 8.03
CA ALA A 571 -53.15 -6.91 8.95
C ALA A 571 -51.65 -6.95 8.56
N GLU A 572 -51.22 -8.07 8.00
CA GLU A 572 -49.89 -8.36 7.47
C GLU A 572 -49.59 -7.51 6.23
N ALA A 573 -50.48 -7.48 5.23
CA ALA A 573 -50.33 -6.62 4.06
C ALA A 573 -50.39 -5.13 4.44
N GLN A 574 -51.26 -4.75 5.38
CA GLN A 574 -51.27 -3.38 5.90
C GLN A 574 -49.95 -3.03 6.59
N PHE A 575 -49.41 -3.92 7.43
CA PHE A 575 -48.10 -3.73 8.05
C PHE A 575 -46.99 -3.54 7.02
N ALA A 576 -46.90 -4.42 6.01
CA ALA A 576 -45.89 -4.34 4.95
C ALA A 576 -45.99 -3.03 4.15
N ARG A 577 -47.22 -2.60 3.80
CA ARG A 577 -47.46 -1.31 3.12
C ARG A 577 -47.04 -0.13 3.99
N THR A 578 -47.40 -0.12 5.27
CA THR A 578 -47.06 0.94 6.21
C THR A 578 -45.54 1.01 6.45
N PHE A 579 -44.88 -0.13 6.67
CA PHE A 579 -43.42 -0.16 6.84
C PHE A 579 -42.71 0.32 5.58
N THR A 580 -43.17 -0.11 4.40
CA THR A 580 -42.65 0.37 3.12
C THR A 580 -42.81 1.88 2.96
N LYS A 581 -43.98 2.42 3.32
CA LYS A 581 -44.27 3.86 3.24
C LYS A 581 -43.30 4.69 4.07
N TYR A 582 -42.98 4.23 5.28
CA TYR A 582 -42.11 4.95 6.23
C TYR A 582 -40.68 4.40 6.29
N TYR A 583 -40.23 3.59 5.32
CA TYR A 583 -38.96 2.86 5.41
C TYR A 583 -37.77 3.78 5.70
N ASP A 584 -37.66 4.90 4.98
CA ASP A 584 -36.54 5.83 5.12
C ASP A 584 -36.58 6.56 6.47
N GLU A 585 -37.77 6.99 6.90
CA GLU A 585 -37.98 7.64 8.21
C GLU A 585 -37.67 6.68 9.36
N ILE A 586 -38.04 5.40 9.25
CA ILE A 586 -37.67 4.36 10.23
C ILE A 586 -36.15 4.18 10.25
N GLY A 587 -35.51 4.21 9.07
CA GLY A 587 -34.07 4.09 8.89
C GLY A 587 -33.24 5.20 9.55
N GLU A 588 -33.82 6.38 9.77
CA GLU A 588 -33.19 7.45 10.57
C GLU A 588 -33.00 7.07 12.04
N TYR A 589 -33.78 6.10 12.55
CA TYR A 589 -33.66 5.59 13.92
C TYR A 589 -32.98 4.22 13.99
N PHE A 590 -33.00 3.49 12.88
CA PHE A 590 -32.40 2.17 12.69
C PHE A 590 -31.50 2.17 11.45
N PRO A 591 -30.24 2.63 11.57
CA PRO A 591 -29.36 2.86 10.44
C PRO A 591 -29.10 1.63 9.57
N GLU A 592 -29.28 0.43 10.10
CA GLU A 592 -29.15 -0.82 9.36
C GLU A 592 -30.05 -0.85 8.12
N LEU A 593 -31.25 -0.27 8.20
CA LEU A 593 -32.19 -0.20 7.06
C LEU A 593 -31.65 0.70 5.95
N LEU A 594 -31.11 1.87 6.29
CA LEU A 594 -30.49 2.76 5.29
C LEU A 594 -29.21 2.15 4.74
N ARG A 595 -28.44 1.44 5.57
CA ARG A 595 -27.23 0.73 5.17
C ARG A 595 -27.51 -0.33 4.11
N LEU A 596 -28.65 -1.03 4.16
CA LEU A 596 -29.04 -1.97 3.11
C LEU A 596 -29.08 -1.33 1.70
N LYS A 597 -29.43 -0.04 1.59
CA LYS A 597 -29.43 0.69 0.32
C LYS A 597 -28.01 0.83 -0.24
N GLU A 598 -27.07 1.22 0.60
CA GLU A 598 -25.68 1.43 0.20
C GLU A 598 -24.98 0.11 -0.13
N LEU A 599 -25.24 -0.94 0.65
CA LEU A 599 -24.76 -2.29 0.36
C LEU A 599 -25.32 -2.82 -0.97
N LEU A 600 -26.59 -2.55 -1.28
CA LEU A 600 -27.17 -2.89 -2.57
C LEU A 600 -26.49 -2.15 -3.73
N LYS A 601 -26.15 -0.87 -3.56
CA LYS A 601 -25.37 -0.09 -4.54
C LYS A 601 -23.96 -0.68 -4.75
N LEU A 602 -23.27 -1.08 -3.68
CA LEU A 602 -21.96 -1.75 -3.78
C LEU A 602 -22.07 -3.09 -4.51
N SER A 603 -23.07 -3.92 -4.18
CA SER A 603 -23.33 -5.17 -4.89
C SER A 603 -23.64 -4.95 -6.37
N PHE A 604 -24.36 -3.89 -6.72
CA PHE A 604 -24.57 -3.48 -8.11
C PHE A 604 -23.28 -3.08 -8.83
N ILE A 605 -22.40 -2.32 -8.17
CA ILE A 605 -21.09 -1.96 -8.74
C ILE A 605 -20.25 -3.22 -8.94
N SER A 606 -20.19 -4.11 -7.95
CA SER A 606 -19.52 -5.41 -8.06
C SER A 606 -20.04 -6.21 -9.26
N ARG A 607 -21.38 -6.26 -9.44
CA ARG A 607 -22.00 -6.92 -10.59
C ARG A 607 -21.62 -6.27 -11.91
N THR A 608 -21.56 -4.95 -11.95
CA THR A 608 -21.19 -4.18 -13.15
C THR A 608 -19.74 -4.45 -13.54
N ILE A 609 -18.84 -4.49 -12.56
CA ILE A 609 -17.42 -4.83 -12.75
C ILE A 609 -17.28 -6.26 -13.27
N GLN A 610 -17.96 -7.23 -12.65
CA GLN A 610 -17.97 -8.62 -13.09
C GLN A 610 -18.51 -8.75 -14.53
N ALA A 611 -19.62 -8.09 -14.86
CA ALA A 611 -20.18 -8.10 -16.21
C ALA A 611 -19.19 -7.56 -17.25
N ARG A 612 -18.42 -6.53 -16.88
CA ARG A 612 -17.36 -5.97 -17.74
C ARG A 612 -16.20 -6.95 -17.88
N TYR A 613 -15.75 -7.56 -16.79
CA TYR A 613 -14.73 -8.61 -16.81
C TYR A 613 -15.13 -9.76 -17.75
N GLU A 614 -16.30 -10.36 -17.55
CA GLU A 614 -16.82 -11.46 -18.39
C GLU A 614 -16.84 -11.05 -19.87
N SER A 615 -17.31 -9.84 -20.15
CA SER A 615 -17.38 -9.34 -21.52
C SER A 615 -16.01 -9.10 -22.16
N GLN A 616 -15.01 -8.65 -21.38
CA GLN A 616 -13.64 -8.50 -21.86
C GLN A 616 -12.96 -9.85 -22.06
N CYS A 617 -13.22 -10.84 -21.21
CA CYS A 617 -12.76 -12.23 -21.37
C CYS A 617 -13.33 -12.86 -22.65
N GLU A 618 -14.63 -12.72 -22.87
CA GLU A 618 -15.29 -13.19 -24.09
C GLU A 618 -14.74 -12.47 -25.34
N PHE A 619 -14.48 -11.17 -25.24
CA PHE A 619 -13.86 -10.42 -26.32
C PHE A 619 -12.42 -10.89 -26.60
N ALA A 620 -11.64 -11.15 -25.56
CA ALA A 620 -10.28 -11.65 -25.68
C ALA A 620 -10.23 -13.06 -26.30
N SER A 621 -11.11 -13.98 -25.89
CA SER A 621 -11.17 -15.34 -26.44
C SER A 621 -11.58 -15.37 -27.92
N ARG A 622 -12.44 -14.43 -28.36
CA ARG A 622 -12.76 -14.24 -29.78
C ARG A 622 -11.54 -13.79 -30.59
N ILE A 623 -10.70 -12.91 -30.04
CA ILE A 623 -9.44 -12.49 -30.69
C ILE A 623 -8.44 -13.66 -30.77
N GLU A 624 -8.43 -14.58 -29.80
CA GLU A 624 -7.50 -15.72 -29.77
C GLU A 624 -7.76 -16.73 -30.89
N ASN A 625 -9.01 -16.93 -31.27
CA ASN A 625 -9.41 -17.95 -32.23
C ASN A 625 -9.41 -17.47 -33.69
N ASP A 626 -8.85 -16.29 -33.97
CA ASP A 626 -9.32 -15.51 -35.11
C ASP A 626 -8.66 -15.84 -36.46
N THR A 627 -9.26 -16.79 -37.19
CA THR A 627 -9.16 -16.92 -38.65
C THR A 627 -9.94 -15.82 -39.39
N ALA A 628 -10.73 -14.98 -38.71
CA ALA A 628 -11.53 -13.95 -39.36
C ALA A 628 -10.72 -12.74 -39.79
N LEU A 629 -9.55 -12.43 -39.20
CA LEU A 629 -8.68 -11.36 -39.71
C LEU A 629 -8.18 -11.69 -41.13
N ASP A 630 -7.70 -12.92 -41.33
CA ASP A 630 -7.19 -13.35 -42.64
C ASP A 630 -8.35 -13.46 -43.65
N THR A 631 -9.55 -13.90 -43.21
CA THR A 631 -10.78 -13.88 -44.03
C THR A 631 -11.21 -12.44 -44.40
N TYR A 632 -11.15 -11.50 -43.46
CA TYR A 632 -11.48 -10.09 -43.65
C TYR A 632 -10.56 -9.39 -44.65
N LEU A 633 -9.25 -9.61 -44.52
CA LEU A 633 -8.27 -9.04 -45.46
C LEU A 633 -8.50 -9.60 -46.87
N LYS A 634 -8.81 -10.90 -46.98
CA LYS A 634 -9.16 -11.53 -48.26
C LYS A 634 -10.43 -10.93 -48.87
N GLU A 635 -11.50 -10.73 -48.10
CA GLU A 635 -12.73 -10.10 -48.58
C GLU A 635 -12.51 -8.65 -49.05
N ILE A 636 -11.74 -7.85 -48.32
CA ILE A 636 -11.40 -6.49 -48.75
C ILE A 636 -10.63 -6.52 -50.07
N LYS A 637 -9.65 -7.42 -50.21
CA LYS A 637 -8.86 -7.58 -51.43
C LYS A 637 -9.73 -7.97 -52.62
N GLU A 638 -10.65 -8.90 -52.43
CA GLU A 638 -11.62 -9.32 -53.47
C GLU A 638 -12.54 -8.17 -53.90
N LYS A 639 -12.99 -7.31 -52.97
CA LYS A 639 -13.87 -6.17 -53.31
C LYS A 639 -13.15 -4.97 -53.91
N ILE A 640 -11.90 -4.72 -53.55
CA ILE A 640 -11.07 -3.67 -54.18
C ILE A 640 -10.70 -4.08 -55.62
N GLY A 641 -10.65 -5.39 -55.91
CA GLY A 641 -10.22 -5.92 -57.20
C GLY A 641 -8.71 -5.76 -57.43
N HIS A 642 -8.25 -5.98 -58.66
CA HIS A 642 -6.85 -5.69 -59.03
C HIS A 642 -6.61 -4.19 -59.01
N TYR A 643 -5.95 -3.70 -57.96
CA TYR A 643 -5.43 -2.34 -57.93
C TYR A 643 -4.41 -2.18 -59.07
N PRO A 644 -4.52 -1.14 -59.93
CA PRO A 644 -3.64 -1.00 -61.07
C PRO A 644 -2.20 -0.81 -60.60
N THR A 645 -1.35 -1.81 -60.87
CA THR A 645 0.06 -1.89 -60.47
C THR A 645 0.95 -0.77 -61.06
N GLY A 646 0.41 0.05 -61.97
CA GLY A 646 1.11 1.18 -62.59
C GLY A 646 0.73 2.58 -62.07
N SER A 647 -0.21 2.71 -61.13
CA SER A 647 -0.56 4.02 -60.54
C SER A 647 0.41 4.38 -59.42
N ASN A 648 1.23 5.42 -59.62
CA ASN A 648 2.18 5.88 -58.59
C ASN A 648 1.46 6.42 -57.34
N GLU A 649 0.21 6.87 -57.46
CA GLU A 649 -0.60 7.36 -56.34
C GLU A 649 -1.65 6.32 -55.96
N VAL A 650 -1.55 5.81 -54.74
CA VAL A 650 -2.69 5.13 -54.12
C VAL A 650 -3.60 6.22 -53.61
N ASP A 651 -4.87 6.19 -54.01
CA ASP A 651 -5.84 7.19 -53.57
C ASP A 651 -5.91 7.24 -52.03
N GLU A 652 -5.47 8.37 -51.48
CA GLU A 652 -5.41 8.63 -50.06
C GLU A 652 -6.79 8.49 -49.38
N LYS A 653 -7.89 8.66 -50.12
CA LYS A 653 -9.24 8.45 -49.58
C LYS A 653 -9.53 6.98 -49.30
N ILE A 654 -9.15 6.08 -50.22
CA ILE A 654 -9.29 4.63 -50.05
C ILE A 654 -8.42 4.16 -48.88
N LEU A 655 -7.16 4.61 -48.81
CA LEU A 655 -6.27 4.31 -47.69
C LEU A 655 -6.84 4.79 -46.35
N ASN A 656 -7.39 6.00 -46.31
CA ASN A 656 -8.00 6.52 -45.10
C ASN A 656 -9.27 5.76 -44.70
N ALA A 657 -10.08 5.30 -45.65
CA ALA A 657 -11.27 4.50 -45.38
C ALA A 657 -10.92 3.11 -44.83
N ILE A 658 -10.00 2.39 -45.49
CA ILE A 658 -9.52 1.08 -45.04
C ILE A 658 -8.80 1.22 -43.70
N SER A 659 -7.92 2.22 -43.55
CA SER A 659 -7.23 2.49 -42.29
C SER A 659 -8.22 2.79 -41.17
N ARG A 660 -9.24 3.62 -41.41
CA ARG A 660 -10.28 3.90 -40.41
C ARG A 660 -11.04 2.64 -40.01
N ASN A 661 -11.37 1.76 -40.95
CA ASN A 661 -12.06 0.51 -40.67
C ASN A 661 -11.17 -0.50 -39.93
N LEU A 662 -9.91 -0.67 -40.33
CA LEU A 662 -8.95 -1.51 -39.60
C LEU A 662 -8.68 -0.97 -38.20
N CYS A 663 -8.54 0.36 -38.04
CA CYS A 663 -8.41 0.98 -36.71
C CYS A 663 -9.67 0.76 -35.86
N LYS A 664 -10.86 0.85 -36.46
CA LYS A 664 -12.14 0.69 -35.75
C LYS A 664 -12.39 -0.77 -35.34
N GLN A 665 -12.05 -1.73 -36.20
CA GLN A 665 -12.30 -3.15 -35.96
C GLN A 665 -11.20 -3.84 -35.15
N PHE A 666 -9.93 -3.51 -35.43
CA PHE A 666 -8.76 -4.17 -34.84
C PHE A 666 -7.94 -3.25 -33.93
N PHE A 667 -8.44 -2.05 -33.64
CA PHE A 667 -7.87 -1.12 -32.64
C PHE A 667 -6.42 -0.72 -32.90
N CYS A 668 -6.00 -0.70 -34.17
CA CYS A 668 -4.67 -0.24 -34.56
C CYS A 668 -4.56 1.30 -34.49
N LYS A 669 -3.35 1.82 -34.25
CA LYS A 669 -3.08 3.27 -34.36
C LYS A 669 -3.00 3.66 -35.85
N LYS A 670 -3.79 4.66 -36.25
CA LYS A 670 -3.89 5.13 -37.66
C LYS A 670 -2.54 5.40 -38.31
N ASN A 671 -1.63 6.04 -37.57
CA ASN A 671 -0.33 6.47 -38.10
C ASN A 671 0.60 5.30 -38.45
N ASN A 672 0.40 4.13 -37.83
CA ASN A 672 1.28 2.98 -38.02
C ASN A 672 0.80 2.06 -39.15
N LEU A 673 -0.48 2.14 -39.55
CA LEU A 673 -1.05 1.30 -40.60
C LEU A 673 -0.82 1.79 -42.02
N LYS A 674 -0.62 3.11 -42.23
CA LYS A 674 -0.62 3.72 -43.57
C LYS A 674 0.41 3.06 -44.51
N GLN A 675 1.64 2.84 -44.04
CA GLN A 675 2.67 2.23 -44.86
C GLN A 675 2.39 0.76 -45.16
N SER A 676 2.00 -0.04 -44.17
CA SER A 676 1.68 -1.45 -44.37
C SER A 676 0.46 -1.65 -45.28
N LEU A 677 -0.50 -0.73 -45.26
CA LEU A 677 -1.63 -0.70 -46.19
C LEU A 677 -1.19 -0.41 -47.63
N ILE A 678 -0.30 0.57 -47.82
CA ILE A 678 0.27 0.88 -49.14
C ILE A 678 1.04 -0.33 -49.67
N ASP A 679 1.86 -0.96 -48.82
CA ASP A 679 2.67 -2.11 -49.21
C ASP A 679 1.82 -3.32 -49.58
N TRP A 680 0.71 -3.52 -48.86
CA TRP A 680 -0.27 -4.57 -49.17
C TRP A 680 -0.98 -4.31 -50.50
N LEU A 681 -1.52 -3.10 -50.71
CA LEU A 681 -2.27 -2.77 -51.92
C LEU A 681 -1.38 -2.71 -53.18
N LYS A 682 -0.12 -2.25 -53.07
CA LYS A 682 0.80 -2.11 -54.22
C LYS A 682 1.60 -3.37 -54.53
N TYR A 683 2.07 -4.07 -53.51
CA TYR A 683 3.08 -5.13 -53.66
C TYR A 683 2.60 -6.50 -53.19
N ASP A 684 1.30 -6.63 -52.90
CA ASP A 684 0.68 -7.84 -52.38
C ASP A 684 1.33 -8.39 -51.10
N ARG A 685 1.86 -7.50 -50.25
CA ARG A 685 2.51 -7.86 -48.98
C ARG A 685 1.50 -8.08 -47.85
N GLU A 686 0.55 -8.97 -48.06
CA GLU A 686 -0.53 -9.29 -47.10
C GLU A 686 0.01 -9.70 -45.74
N GLN A 687 1.09 -10.49 -45.73
CA GLN A 687 1.73 -10.95 -44.49
C GLN A 687 2.26 -9.79 -43.63
N ALA A 688 2.73 -8.69 -44.23
CA ALA A 688 3.25 -7.55 -43.48
C ALA A 688 2.12 -6.77 -42.79
N LEU A 689 1.01 -6.54 -43.48
CA LEU A 689 -0.18 -5.93 -42.91
C LEU A 689 -0.83 -6.83 -41.85
N SER A 690 -1.03 -8.12 -42.16
CA SER A 690 -1.55 -9.11 -41.22
C SER A 690 -0.68 -9.17 -39.96
N LYS A 691 0.66 -9.21 -40.09
CA LYS A 691 1.59 -9.15 -38.95
C LYS A 691 1.44 -7.86 -38.14
N HIS A 692 1.30 -6.70 -38.77
CA HIS A 692 1.13 -5.42 -38.07
C HIS A 692 -0.19 -5.35 -37.29
N VAL A 693 -1.29 -5.80 -37.91
CA VAL A 693 -2.61 -5.86 -37.28
C VAL A 693 -2.60 -6.90 -36.15
N LYS A 694 -2.02 -8.09 -36.37
CA LYS A 694 -1.83 -9.13 -35.35
C LYS A 694 -0.98 -8.62 -34.18
N GLN A 695 0.09 -7.87 -34.41
CA GLN A 695 0.88 -7.25 -33.33
C GLN A 695 0.07 -6.22 -32.53
N SER A 696 -0.74 -5.39 -33.19
CA SER A 696 -1.63 -4.45 -32.51
C SER A 696 -2.70 -5.18 -31.68
N LEU A 697 -3.26 -6.28 -32.21
CA LEU A 697 -4.17 -7.17 -31.50
C LEU A 697 -3.49 -7.87 -30.32
N ILE A 698 -2.24 -8.32 -30.45
CA ILE A 698 -1.45 -8.91 -29.36
C ILE A 698 -1.18 -7.87 -28.27
N GLN A 699 -0.81 -6.65 -28.61
CA GLN A 699 -0.63 -5.57 -27.63
C GLN A 699 -1.95 -5.24 -26.93
N LYS A 700 -3.06 -5.17 -27.68
CA LYS A 700 -4.38 -4.99 -27.09
C LYS A 700 -4.78 -6.18 -26.22
N LYS A 701 -4.48 -7.41 -26.64
CA LYS A 701 -4.70 -8.62 -25.86
C LYS A 701 -3.88 -8.61 -24.57
N ALA A 702 -2.63 -8.16 -24.60
CA ALA A 702 -1.81 -8.02 -23.42
C ALA A 702 -2.39 -6.97 -22.46
N LYS A 703 -2.86 -5.84 -22.98
CA LYS A 703 -3.57 -4.82 -22.19
C LYS A 703 -4.89 -5.34 -21.62
N LEU A 704 -5.70 -6.01 -22.44
CA LEU A 704 -6.94 -6.65 -22.02
C LEU A 704 -6.68 -7.71 -20.96
N LYS A 705 -5.66 -8.55 -21.13
CA LYS A 705 -5.25 -9.55 -20.14
C LYS A 705 -4.83 -8.90 -18.83
N PHE A 706 -4.06 -7.81 -18.88
CA PHE A 706 -3.68 -7.04 -17.70
C PHE A 706 -4.90 -6.40 -17.01
N THR A 707 -5.83 -5.83 -17.79
CA THR A 707 -7.10 -5.28 -17.31
C THR A 707 -7.98 -6.37 -16.69
N VAL A 708 -8.06 -7.54 -17.34
CA VAL A 708 -8.74 -8.76 -16.86
C VAL A 708 -8.10 -9.23 -15.56
N GLU A 709 -6.77 -9.32 -15.48
CA GLU A 709 -6.05 -9.71 -14.25
C GLU A 709 -6.30 -8.71 -13.11
N LYS A 710 -6.33 -7.41 -13.40
CA LYS A 710 -6.73 -6.39 -12.42
C LYS A 710 -8.17 -6.55 -11.95
N PHE A 711 -9.11 -6.80 -12.86
CA PHE A 711 -10.50 -7.09 -12.50
C PHE A 711 -10.63 -8.41 -11.75
N LYS A 712 -9.79 -9.41 -12.06
CA LYS A 712 -9.73 -10.73 -11.40
C LYS A 712 -9.25 -10.63 -9.95
N LEU A 713 -8.49 -9.59 -9.57
CA LEU A 713 -8.20 -9.31 -8.16
C LEU A 713 -9.49 -9.10 -7.33
N PHE A 714 -10.61 -8.78 -7.99
CA PHE A 714 -11.93 -8.62 -7.40
C PHE A 714 -12.88 -9.78 -7.75
N TYR A 715 -12.40 -10.82 -8.44
CA TYR A 715 -13.25 -11.93 -8.88
C TYR A 715 -12.48 -13.24 -9.02
N ASP A 716 -12.79 -14.20 -8.16
CA ASP A 716 -12.28 -15.57 -8.26
C ASP A 716 -13.30 -16.46 -8.99
N ASP A 717 -12.94 -16.91 -10.20
CA ASP A 717 -13.74 -17.75 -11.12
C ASP A 717 -14.07 -19.14 -10.54
N SER A 718 -13.35 -19.65 -9.53
CA SER A 718 -13.51 -21.04 -9.08
C SER A 718 -14.77 -21.35 -8.27
N HIS A 719 -15.77 -20.47 -8.26
CA HIS A 719 -16.82 -20.46 -7.22
C HIS A 719 -18.26 -20.36 -7.72
N ASP A 720 -18.49 -20.68 -9.00
CA ASP A 720 -19.81 -20.72 -9.64
C ASP A 720 -20.80 -21.75 -9.03
N ASN A 721 -20.37 -22.55 -8.04
CA ASN A 721 -21.21 -23.56 -7.37
C ASN A 721 -21.83 -23.06 -6.04
N ASP A 722 -21.72 -21.78 -5.69
CA ASP A 722 -22.11 -21.26 -4.38
C ASP A 722 -23.59 -20.86 -4.25
N TYR A 723 -24.46 -21.31 -5.17
CA TYR A 723 -25.92 -21.05 -5.15
C TYR A 723 -26.71 -21.92 -4.16
N THR A 724 -26.03 -22.70 -3.33
CA THR A 724 -26.65 -23.53 -2.28
C THR A 724 -26.53 -22.83 -0.93
N MET A 725 -27.65 -22.66 -0.20
CA MET A 725 -27.63 -22.09 1.15
C MET A 725 -26.55 -22.76 1.99
N SER A 726 -25.68 -21.98 2.65
CA SER A 726 -24.67 -22.57 3.54
C SER A 726 -25.35 -23.19 4.75
N ASN A 727 -25.15 -24.49 4.94
CA ASN A 727 -25.24 -25.14 6.25
C ASN A 727 -23.81 -25.31 6.76
N ASP A 728 -23.12 -24.20 7.06
CA ASP A 728 -21.75 -24.29 7.59
C ASP A 728 -21.82 -24.72 9.05
N SER A 729 -21.86 -26.04 9.26
CA SER A 729 -22.00 -26.69 10.57
C SER A 729 -20.84 -26.41 11.54
N SER A 730 -19.80 -25.71 11.09
CA SER A 730 -18.58 -25.43 11.85
C SER A 730 -18.67 -24.19 12.75
N LYS A 731 -19.68 -23.33 12.59
CA LYS A 731 -19.91 -22.13 13.41
C LYS A 731 -21.34 -22.13 13.95
N CYS A 732 -21.55 -21.57 15.15
CA CYS A 732 -22.88 -21.44 15.72
C CYS A 732 -23.73 -20.52 14.83
N SER A 733 -24.63 -21.11 14.03
CA SER A 733 -25.57 -20.43 13.13
C SER A 733 -26.89 -20.08 13.83
N TRP A 734 -26.97 -20.24 15.15
CA TRP A 734 -28.21 -20.19 15.89
C TRP A 734 -28.38 -18.83 16.54
N VAL A 735 -29.56 -18.23 16.35
CA VAL A 735 -29.90 -16.92 16.91
C VAL A 735 -31.26 -16.99 17.59
N PRO A 736 -31.50 -16.29 18.71
CA PRO A 736 -32.76 -16.36 19.46
C PRO A 736 -33.97 -16.03 18.59
N ALA A 737 -35.02 -16.84 18.66
CA ALA A 737 -36.19 -16.65 17.84
C ALA A 737 -37.13 -15.60 18.46
N ALA A 738 -37.43 -14.52 17.71
CA ALA A 738 -38.33 -13.45 18.15
C ALA A 738 -39.82 -13.84 17.96
N PHE A 739 -40.27 -14.88 18.66
CA PHE A 739 -41.67 -15.33 18.66
C PHE A 739 -42.33 -15.04 20.01
N SER A 740 -43.59 -14.60 19.99
CA SER A 740 -44.43 -14.66 21.19
C SER A 740 -44.99 -16.08 21.32
N SER A 741 -44.83 -16.72 22.48
CA SER A 741 -45.48 -18.00 22.80
C SER A 741 -47.00 -17.88 22.84
N ASP A 742 -47.51 -16.67 23.08
CA ASP A 742 -48.92 -16.41 23.40
C ASP A 742 -49.75 -16.03 22.16
N LEU A 743 -49.12 -15.98 20.98
CA LEU A 743 -49.77 -15.63 19.73
C LEU A 743 -49.80 -16.85 18.80
N ASN A 744 -51.00 -17.28 18.40
CA ASN A 744 -51.21 -18.26 17.32
C ASN A 744 -50.64 -17.82 15.94
N ARG A 745 -50.01 -16.65 15.85
CA ARG A 745 -49.43 -16.09 14.63
C ARG A 745 -47.92 -16.21 14.67
N LYS A 746 -47.35 -16.91 13.68
CA LYS A 746 -45.90 -17.04 13.50
C LYS A 746 -45.45 -16.18 12.33
N VAL A 747 -44.38 -15.42 12.56
CA VAL A 747 -43.80 -14.52 11.57
C VAL A 747 -42.40 -14.98 11.20
N TYR A 748 -42.22 -15.40 9.96
CA TYR A 748 -40.92 -15.67 9.37
C TYR A 748 -40.40 -14.41 8.68
N GLY A 749 -39.09 -14.34 8.45
CA GLY A 749 -38.57 -13.21 7.71
C GLY A 749 -37.18 -13.38 7.13
N GLY A 750 -36.84 -12.49 6.20
CA GLY A 750 -35.52 -12.40 5.59
C GLY A 750 -35.19 -11.03 4.99
N VAL A 751 -34.04 -10.95 4.32
CA VAL A 751 -33.59 -9.81 3.54
C VAL A 751 -33.07 -10.33 2.20
N THR A 752 -33.51 -9.72 1.10
CA THR A 752 -33.04 -10.03 -0.26
C THR A 752 -32.53 -8.77 -0.94
N LEU A 753 -31.22 -8.70 -1.15
CA LEU A 753 -30.55 -7.65 -1.89
C LEU A 753 -30.06 -8.22 -3.22
N THR A 754 -30.89 -8.10 -4.25
CA THR A 754 -30.52 -8.57 -5.59
C THR A 754 -30.46 -7.38 -6.53
N ALA A 755 -29.27 -7.15 -7.10
CA ALA A 755 -29.15 -6.20 -8.21
C ALA A 755 -29.91 -6.75 -9.44
N PRO A 756 -30.63 -5.91 -10.20
CA PRO A 756 -31.42 -6.36 -11.34
C PRO A 756 -30.56 -7.03 -12.42
N THR A 757 -31.08 -8.11 -13.01
CA THR A 757 -30.47 -8.77 -14.18
C THR A 757 -30.44 -7.90 -15.43
N ALA A 758 -31.25 -6.82 -15.48
CA ALA A 758 -31.32 -5.89 -16.62
C ALA A 758 -29.97 -5.22 -16.96
N VAL A 759 -29.07 -5.05 -15.99
CA VAL A 759 -27.73 -4.51 -16.24
C VAL A 759 -26.90 -5.46 -17.08
N MET A 760 -27.01 -6.76 -16.82
CA MET A 760 -26.33 -7.79 -17.61
C MET A 760 -26.82 -7.78 -19.05
N SER A 761 -28.13 -7.69 -19.26
CA SER A 761 -28.69 -7.65 -20.62
C SER A 761 -28.32 -6.37 -21.34
N GLY A 762 -28.27 -5.21 -20.66
CA GLY A 762 -27.82 -3.94 -21.22
C GLY A 762 -26.34 -3.94 -21.63
N ILE A 763 -25.44 -4.40 -20.74
CA ILE A 763 -24.00 -4.48 -21.01
C ILE A 763 -23.72 -5.50 -22.12
N LYS A 764 -24.34 -6.69 -22.03
CA LYS A 764 -24.24 -7.72 -23.08
C LYS A 764 -24.80 -7.22 -24.41
N ALA A 765 -25.95 -6.54 -24.44
CA ALA A 765 -26.51 -5.98 -25.67
C ALA A 765 -25.62 -4.89 -26.28
N GLN A 766 -25.00 -4.02 -25.47
CA GLN A 766 -24.03 -3.02 -25.95
C GLN A 766 -22.79 -3.70 -26.55
N HIS A 767 -22.24 -4.71 -25.88
CA HIS A 767 -21.09 -5.47 -26.36
C HIS A 767 -21.43 -6.33 -27.58
N GLU A 768 -22.59 -6.99 -27.61
CA GLU A 768 -23.09 -7.70 -28.77
C GLU A 768 -23.33 -6.76 -29.94
N LYS A 769 -23.86 -5.55 -29.73
CA LYS A 769 -24.02 -4.56 -30.79
C LYS A 769 -22.67 -4.13 -31.34
N LYS A 770 -21.67 -3.87 -30.48
CA LYS A 770 -20.28 -3.58 -30.91
C LYS A 770 -19.65 -4.79 -31.60
N SER A 771 -19.82 -6.00 -31.07
CA SER A 771 -19.25 -7.21 -31.64
C SER A 771 -19.93 -7.61 -32.95
N LYS A 772 -21.25 -7.47 -33.07
CA LYS A 772 -21.99 -7.66 -34.33
C LYS A 772 -21.64 -6.58 -35.35
N GLN A 773 -21.26 -5.37 -34.93
CA GLN A 773 -20.65 -4.37 -35.82
C GLN A 773 -19.21 -4.76 -36.25
N ILE A 774 -18.51 -5.57 -35.47
CA ILE A 774 -17.18 -6.10 -35.81
C ILE A 774 -17.32 -7.32 -36.74
N THR A 775 -18.25 -8.26 -36.45
CA THR A 775 -18.46 -9.49 -37.24
C THR A 775 -19.35 -9.33 -38.46
N LYS A 776 -20.32 -8.38 -38.47
CA LYS A 776 -20.86 -7.88 -39.74
C LYS A 776 -19.79 -7.01 -40.34
N VAL A 777 -18.94 -7.66 -41.10
CA VAL A 777 -17.96 -7.01 -41.93
C VAL A 777 -18.68 -5.99 -42.79
N ASN A 778 -18.58 -4.70 -42.45
CA ASN A 778 -19.19 -3.62 -43.23
C ASN A 778 -18.35 -3.36 -44.50
N VAL A 779 -17.94 -4.44 -45.19
CA VAL A 779 -17.28 -4.36 -46.49
C VAL A 779 -18.20 -3.64 -47.47
N SER A 780 -19.52 -3.62 -47.25
CA SER A 780 -20.47 -2.82 -48.02
C SER A 780 -20.22 -1.31 -47.90
N GLU A 781 -19.83 -0.78 -46.74
CA GLU A 781 -19.47 0.65 -46.62
C GLU A 781 -18.17 0.96 -47.36
N VAL A 782 -17.16 0.09 -47.24
CA VAL A 782 -15.93 0.20 -48.04
C VAL A 782 -16.23 0.09 -49.53
N SER A 783 -17.06 -0.87 -49.93
CA SER A 783 -17.49 -1.08 -51.32
C SER A 783 -18.25 0.14 -51.83
N GLN A 784 -19.17 0.71 -51.05
CA GLN A 784 -19.92 1.91 -51.44
C GLN A 784 -19.02 3.14 -51.57
N ASP A 785 -18.05 3.32 -50.67
CA ASP A 785 -17.09 4.42 -50.75
C ASP A 785 -16.14 4.26 -51.94
N VAL A 786 -15.71 3.02 -52.23
CA VAL A 786 -14.90 2.66 -53.40
C VAL A 786 -15.71 2.84 -54.69
N GLU A 787 -16.92 2.29 -54.79
CA GLU A 787 -17.84 2.39 -55.95
C GLU A 787 -18.24 3.83 -56.25
N LYS A 788 -18.57 4.63 -55.23
CA LYS A 788 -18.83 6.08 -55.40
C LYS A 788 -17.61 6.82 -55.94
N TYR A 789 -16.42 6.31 -55.67
CA TYR A 789 -15.17 6.90 -56.15
C TYR A 789 -14.83 6.45 -57.58
N THR A 790 -14.88 5.15 -57.90
CA THR A 790 -14.68 4.64 -59.26
C THR A 790 -15.69 5.22 -60.24
N SER A 791 -16.97 5.28 -59.86
CA SER A 791 -18.01 5.91 -60.69
C SER A 791 -17.79 7.42 -60.92
N LYS A 792 -17.13 8.13 -59.99
CA LYS A 792 -16.69 9.52 -60.21
C LYS A 792 -15.51 9.62 -61.18
N GLN A 793 -14.53 8.72 -61.11
CA GLN A 793 -13.39 8.71 -62.04
C GLN A 793 -13.82 8.32 -63.47
N GLU A 794 -14.71 7.33 -63.63
CA GLU A 794 -15.25 6.95 -64.94
C GLU A 794 -16.06 8.09 -65.57
N ARG A 795 -16.84 8.82 -64.77
CA ARG A 795 -17.55 10.04 -65.22
C ARG A 795 -16.59 11.19 -65.56
N GLY A 796 -15.44 11.29 -64.89
CA GLY A 796 -14.39 12.25 -65.19
C GLY A 796 -13.66 11.94 -66.51
N ASN A 797 -13.27 10.68 -66.71
CA ASN A 797 -12.58 10.23 -67.93
C ASN A 797 -13.50 10.29 -69.16
N ASN A 798 -14.79 9.97 -69.03
CA ASN A 798 -15.76 10.13 -70.12
C ASN A 798 -16.07 11.59 -70.47
N LYS A 799 -15.89 12.54 -69.53
CA LYS A 799 -15.95 13.98 -69.84
C LYS A 799 -14.70 14.49 -70.58
N SER A 800 -13.54 13.84 -70.45
CA SER A 800 -12.34 14.19 -71.22
C SER A 800 -12.35 13.65 -72.65
N LYS A 801 -13.14 12.61 -72.94
CA LYS A 801 -13.28 12.01 -74.30
C LYS A 801 -14.41 12.61 -75.15
N LYS A 802 -15.29 13.45 -74.59
CA LYS A 802 -16.16 14.31 -75.41
C LYS A 802 -15.44 15.62 -75.70
N GLY A 803 -14.71 15.62 -76.82
CA GLY A 803 -14.08 16.81 -77.38
C GLY A 803 -15.06 17.98 -77.43
N LYS A 804 -14.70 19.05 -76.72
CA LYS A 804 -15.24 20.37 -77.01
C LYS A 804 -14.71 20.79 -78.38
N SER A 805 -15.61 20.75 -79.37
CA SER A 805 -15.61 21.71 -80.47
C SER A 805 -15.44 23.11 -79.87
N LEU A 806 -14.39 23.81 -80.29
CA LEU A 806 -14.20 25.24 -80.04
C LEU A 806 -15.27 26.01 -80.83
N CYS A 807 -16.02 26.87 -80.15
CA CYS A 807 -16.59 28.06 -80.76
C CYS A 807 -16.42 29.23 -79.79
N PHE A 808 -15.74 30.27 -80.28
CA PHE A 808 -15.68 31.61 -79.71
C PHE A 808 -17.04 32.28 -79.82
N TYR A 809 -17.65 32.63 -78.68
CA TYR A 809 -18.10 33.98 -78.31
C TYR A 809 -18.57 33.97 -76.85
#